data_AF-A0A178I6F7-F1
#
_entry.id   AF-A0A178I6F7-F1
#
_cell.length_a   1.000
_cell.length_b   1.000
_cell.length_c   1.000
_cell.angle_alpha   90.00
_cell.angle_beta   90.00
_cell.angle_gamma   90.00
#
_symmetry.space_group_name_H-M   'P 1'
#
loop_
_entity.id
_entity.type
_entity.pdbx_description
1 polymer ?
#
loop_
_entity_poly.entity_id
_entity_poly.type
_entity_poly.pdbx_seq_one_letter_code
_entity_poly.pdbx_strand_id
1 'polypeptide(L)'
;MSNSVSGLVSFYQRNISILRPLKEAVYRIPGGQKLARKVLARGARKSSNPVLSRFDNDIDAALDKLITLSNAEAITLFEEALIYCRETVQYDRLKVVMEIFGDWAEQRNDLGTKSTIAFLEIYEFAFKNLNGRVVSRIPEMDVAHLPTGRVLERAFTTYFYLLTSNLEYDRANAALSSIKLPFDAHFLYRLAVSLKRKPVRVEVNTTDRVILKERIIRQLRDALESSGWTQAFSDTIVASIDDFSNVALHDVTEALKGLGAANLKTSSARALSSLLTSLLSKVLQHHGAIAAIETLSLSRSWMEPAHIADFELRIAATHSDEQALIDRSAGPQAHKAYALLSTLAWDRNDFREALEYARRIPTGHFSLGKSLQYTDTIDRLSFLAETSDWLAKVDQPERPNGVVLLASLNCYNTLAMVTPALIEMKRRGFAVGSLMSGVLNQRPPENMHPELGSLFNCIHRNREDGQVSLAWEVDWSERRVMCGGINYYQGIYERLSTIYRRATIFIEEEPIASTFMSLLKRCDYVLRACQKVEAAAENSEAPIILLGSNSHVAPYSVIRDFCLGKSLPNLRYVTCNVAYENYYSNLGGKYSRSMAVVDMTLHRECRAPFLAIKSRFDRWYTEFGRSDAVRERFDNLLSANRSGKAIGSDDEIGRTIQTAREEGRKVVCCFGKILCDLSVPYDGGPAHLDMIDWINHSINIAAKHPNDILLLIKPHPHELRPEIALELTEQLRDVCPPNLPENVVFLGHRDFNIGDLAPMLDTAVLWNGTSSLELTGLGVPVVMAAHFGRHDYPLDLIYPSSRTDYETLLTEPLPAPNEDLRWRAMALLHYMGTKDVAIPNEYSLRPITNDRVGIPSWAEEKMSAYVANGDPYMTLAVDRMLEGVHTSTNSSDH
;
A
#
# COMPACT_ATOMS: atom_id res chain seq x y z
N MET A 1 -23.73 43.05 30.32
CA MET A 1 -24.19 43.88 29.19
C MET A 1 -23.16 43.79 28.09
N SER A 2 -23.66 43.66 26.87
CA SER A 2 -23.02 43.34 25.59
C SER A 2 -21.68 43.99 25.27
N ASN A 3 -20.78 43.21 24.64
CA ASN A 3 -19.98 43.69 23.50
C ASN A 3 -19.87 42.61 22.43
N SER A 4 -20.12 43.04 21.21
CA SER A 4 -20.29 42.27 19.97
C SER A 4 -18.96 41.86 19.34
N VAL A 5 -18.85 40.59 18.94
CA VAL A 5 -17.80 40.11 18.03
C VAL A 5 -18.42 39.98 16.64
N SER A 6 -18.10 40.93 15.75
CA SER A 6 -18.30 40.80 14.31
C SER A 6 -16.97 41.01 13.62
N GLY A 7 -16.38 39.95 13.07
CA GLY A 7 -15.13 40.08 12.33
C GLY A 7 -14.43 38.76 12.06
N LEU A 8 -15.08 37.83 11.35
CA LEU A 8 -14.43 36.71 10.66
C LEU A 8 -15.33 36.25 9.49
N VAL A 9 -15.43 37.10 8.47
CA VAL A 9 -15.98 36.73 7.17
C VAL A 9 -14.90 35.94 6.43
N SER A 10 -15.05 34.62 6.37
CA SER A 10 -14.09 33.74 5.71
C SER A 10 -14.08 33.97 4.19
N PHE A 11 -12.90 33.87 3.60
CA PHE A 11 -12.58 33.92 2.16
C PHE A 11 -13.53 33.09 1.27
N TYR A 12 -14.19 32.08 1.85
CA TYR A 12 -15.15 31.20 1.21
C TYR A 12 -16.49 31.89 0.88
N GLN A 13 -16.96 32.81 1.73
CA GLN A 13 -18.22 33.54 1.50
C GLN A 13 -18.15 34.50 0.29
N ARG A 14 -16.95 34.91 -0.13
CA ARG A 14 -16.77 35.81 -1.30
C ARG A 14 -16.76 35.10 -2.65
N ASN A 15 -16.60 33.77 -2.68
CA ASN A 15 -16.38 33.01 -3.92
C ASN A 15 -17.46 31.94 -4.22
N ILE A 16 -18.54 31.90 -3.44
CA ILE A 16 -19.60 30.88 -3.54
C ILE A 16 -20.35 30.90 -4.90
N SER A 17 -20.37 32.04 -5.59
CA SER A 17 -20.96 32.19 -6.93
C SER A 17 -20.12 31.53 -8.03
N ILE A 18 -18.81 31.32 -7.80
CA ILE A 18 -17.86 30.73 -8.76
C ILE A 18 -17.78 29.19 -8.60
N LEU A 19 -18.06 28.66 -7.41
CA LEU A 19 -17.98 27.22 -7.12
C LEU A 19 -19.24 26.44 -7.52
N ARG A 20 -20.39 27.11 -7.63
CA ARG A 20 -21.68 26.49 -7.98
C ARG A 20 -21.71 25.88 -9.41
N PRO A 21 -21.13 26.53 -10.45
CA PRO A 21 -21.04 25.95 -11.80
C PRO A 21 -20.10 24.73 -11.90
N LEU A 22 -19.08 24.62 -11.04
CA LEU A 22 -18.12 23.52 -11.04
C LEU A 22 -18.75 22.18 -10.63
N LYS A 23 -19.72 22.23 -9.70
CA LYS A 23 -20.52 21.06 -9.29
C LYS A 23 -21.37 20.51 -10.44
N GLU A 24 -21.89 21.37 -11.31
CA GLU A 24 -22.64 20.91 -12.50
C GLU A 24 -21.72 20.45 -13.64
N ALA A 25 -20.50 20.99 -13.74
CA ALA A 25 -19.50 20.57 -14.73
C ALA A 25 -19.01 19.12 -14.52
N VAL A 26 -18.87 18.68 -13.26
CA VAL A 26 -18.45 17.29 -12.93
C VAL A 26 -19.43 16.24 -13.45
N TYR A 27 -20.74 16.55 -13.52
CA TYR A 27 -21.77 15.67 -14.07
C TYR A 27 -21.83 15.65 -15.62
N ARG A 28 -21.10 16.54 -16.29
CA ARG A 28 -20.99 16.58 -17.75
C ARG A 28 -19.78 15.81 -18.30
N ILE A 29 -18.93 15.25 -17.42
CA ILE A 29 -17.78 14.43 -17.83
C ILE A 29 -18.28 13.01 -18.17
N PRO A 30 -18.05 12.49 -19.40
CA PRO A 30 -18.54 11.18 -19.84
C PRO A 30 -18.14 10.01 -18.91
N GLY A 31 -16.95 10.09 -18.30
CA GLY A 31 -16.49 9.12 -17.29
C GLY A 31 -17.27 9.15 -15.99
N GLY A 32 -17.68 10.34 -15.53
CA GLY A 32 -18.56 10.52 -14.37
C GLY A 32 -19.96 9.98 -14.65
N GLN A 33 -20.46 10.11 -15.88
CA GLN A 33 -21.74 9.50 -16.28
C GLN A 33 -21.66 7.98 -16.45
N LYS A 34 -20.53 7.40 -16.87
CA LYS A 34 -20.35 5.94 -16.97
C LYS A 34 -20.20 5.31 -15.59
N LEU A 35 -19.48 5.96 -14.67
CA LEU A 35 -19.37 5.55 -13.27
C LEU A 35 -20.71 5.72 -12.55
N ALA A 36 -21.36 6.88 -12.71
CA ALA A 36 -22.71 7.10 -12.22
C ALA A 36 -23.69 6.10 -12.85
N ARG A 37 -23.63 5.78 -14.15
CA ARG A 37 -24.49 4.75 -14.76
C ARG A 37 -24.18 3.35 -14.25
N LYS A 38 -22.93 2.97 -13.96
CA LYS A 38 -22.60 1.68 -13.32
C LYS A 38 -23.10 1.63 -11.87
N VAL A 39 -22.99 2.72 -11.13
CA VAL A 39 -23.54 2.87 -9.76
C VAL A 39 -25.07 2.90 -9.77
N LEU A 40 -25.70 3.62 -10.71
CA LEU A 40 -27.15 3.76 -10.92
C LEU A 40 -27.77 2.49 -11.53
N ALA A 41 -27.02 1.71 -12.31
CA ALA A 41 -27.45 0.40 -12.81
C ALA A 41 -27.29 -0.70 -11.75
N ARG A 42 -26.38 -0.52 -10.78
CA ARG A 42 -26.22 -1.40 -9.60
C ARG A 42 -27.16 -1.04 -8.44
N GLY A 43 -27.84 0.12 -8.46
CA GLY A 43 -28.84 0.52 -7.48
C GLY A 43 -29.79 1.58 -8.02
N ALA A 44 -31.08 1.23 -8.14
CA ALA A 44 -32.13 2.17 -8.49
C ALA A 44 -32.32 3.20 -7.35
N ARG A 45 -31.66 4.36 -7.46
CA ARG A 45 -32.08 5.67 -6.92
C ARG A 45 -31.12 6.74 -7.45
N LYS A 46 -31.63 7.70 -8.23
CA LYS A 46 -30.93 8.98 -8.43
C LYS A 46 -30.76 9.60 -7.05
N SER A 47 -29.55 9.69 -6.51
CA SER A 47 -29.34 10.46 -5.27
C SER A 47 -29.40 11.95 -5.58
N SER A 48 -30.62 12.49 -5.67
CA SER A 48 -30.87 13.92 -5.50
C SER A 48 -30.89 14.31 -4.01
N ASN A 49 -30.25 13.51 -3.14
CA ASN A 49 -30.37 13.65 -1.69
C ASN A 49 -29.67 14.94 -1.24
N PRO A 50 -30.42 15.97 -0.80
CA PRO A 50 -29.87 17.26 -0.44
C PRO A 50 -28.93 17.20 0.77
N VAL A 51 -28.98 16.13 1.58
CA VAL A 51 -28.11 15.94 2.76
C VAL A 51 -26.65 15.74 2.34
N LEU A 52 -26.38 14.92 1.32
CA LEU A 52 -25.00 14.67 0.82
C LEU A 52 -24.28 15.95 0.37
N SER A 53 -25.03 16.93 -0.14
CA SER A 53 -24.46 18.21 -0.58
C SER A 53 -24.15 19.20 0.55
N ARG A 54 -24.57 18.91 1.78
CA ARG A 54 -24.41 19.80 2.95
C ARG A 54 -23.23 19.42 3.84
N PHE A 55 -22.73 18.18 3.74
CA PHE A 55 -21.48 17.75 4.37
C PHE A 55 -20.29 18.66 4.02
N ASP A 56 -20.37 19.40 2.91
CA ASP A 56 -19.34 20.35 2.46
C ASP A 56 -19.36 21.72 3.17
N ASN A 57 -20.42 22.11 3.91
CA ASN A 57 -20.57 23.50 4.35
C ASN A 57 -20.93 23.72 5.83
N ASP A 58 -21.51 22.74 6.53
CA ASP A 58 -22.00 22.90 7.90
C ASP A 58 -22.27 21.53 8.57
N ILE A 59 -21.42 21.14 9.52
CA ILE A 59 -21.52 19.86 10.26
C ILE A 59 -22.78 19.87 11.15
N ASP A 60 -23.02 20.96 11.87
CA ASP A 60 -24.15 21.09 12.80
C ASP A 60 -25.49 20.99 12.04
N ALA A 61 -25.61 21.67 10.90
CA ALA A 61 -26.80 21.59 10.06
C ALA A 61 -27.00 20.23 9.38
N ALA A 62 -25.93 19.45 9.19
CA ALA A 62 -26.05 18.06 8.72
C ALA A 62 -26.54 17.15 9.86
N LEU A 63 -26.01 17.31 11.07
CA LEU A 63 -26.41 16.58 12.27
C LEU A 63 -27.89 16.82 12.62
N ASP A 64 -28.34 18.08 12.67
CA ASP A 64 -29.73 18.43 12.98
C ASP A 64 -30.75 17.67 12.11
N LYS A 65 -30.42 17.48 10.84
CA LYS A 65 -31.26 16.71 9.91
C LYS A 65 -31.19 15.23 10.16
N LEU A 66 -30.02 14.68 10.45
CA LEU A 66 -29.87 13.26 10.76
C LEU A 66 -30.66 12.88 12.01
N ILE A 67 -30.72 13.76 13.01
CA ILE A 67 -31.51 13.55 14.25
C ILE A 67 -33.01 13.41 13.94
N THR A 68 -33.52 14.07 12.89
CA THR A 68 -34.93 13.96 12.47
C THR A 68 -35.26 12.69 11.69
N LEU A 69 -34.27 11.95 11.20
CA LEU A 69 -34.48 10.72 10.45
C LEU A 69 -34.78 9.56 11.40
N SER A 70 -35.56 8.58 10.93
CA SER A 70 -35.64 7.31 11.65
C SER A 70 -34.28 6.60 11.64
N ASN A 71 -34.03 5.71 12.61
CA ASN A 71 -32.78 4.96 12.69
C ASN A 71 -32.45 4.20 11.41
N ALA A 72 -33.46 3.61 10.76
CA ALA A 72 -33.27 2.87 9.51
C ALA A 72 -32.90 3.79 8.34
N GLU A 73 -33.52 4.98 8.24
CA GLU A 73 -33.22 5.96 7.20
C GLU A 73 -31.81 6.55 7.37
N ALA A 74 -31.41 6.89 8.60
CA ALA A 74 -30.08 7.39 8.88
C ALA A 74 -28.99 6.36 8.55
N ILE A 75 -29.18 5.10 8.95
CA ILE A 75 -28.23 4.02 8.64
C ILE A 75 -28.13 3.77 7.14
N THR A 76 -29.26 3.75 6.43
CA THR A 76 -29.29 3.62 4.97
C THR A 76 -28.54 4.79 4.30
N LEU A 77 -28.74 6.01 4.81
CA LEU A 77 -28.01 7.18 4.32
C LEU A 77 -26.51 7.09 4.59
N PHE A 78 -26.09 6.56 5.74
CA PHE A 78 -24.67 6.34 6.04
C PHE A 78 -24.05 5.36 5.05
N GLU A 79 -24.71 4.23 4.80
CA GLU A 79 -24.30 3.24 3.81
C GLU A 79 -24.18 3.84 2.41
N GLU A 80 -25.19 4.60 1.95
CA GLU A 80 -25.15 5.29 0.66
C GLU A 80 -24.00 6.31 0.58
N ALA A 81 -23.79 7.11 1.63
CA ALA A 81 -22.72 8.10 1.71
C ALA A 81 -21.33 7.45 1.68
N LEU A 82 -21.16 6.35 2.42
CA LEU A 82 -19.95 5.53 2.45
C LEU A 82 -19.63 4.99 1.05
N ILE A 83 -20.60 4.32 0.41
CA ILE A 83 -20.42 3.75 -0.93
C ILE A 83 -20.04 4.86 -1.90
N TYR A 84 -20.76 5.99 -1.87
CA TYR A 84 -20.45 7.13 -2.71
C TYR A 84 -19.03 7.66 -2.49
N CYS A 85 -18.61 7.90 -1.24
CA CYS A 85 -17.28 8.44 -0.95
C CYS A 85 -16.18 7.45 -1.34
N ARG A 86 -16.37 6.14 -1.15
CA ARG A 86 -15.43 5.10 -1.58
C ARG A 86 -15.29 5.08 -3.10
N GLU A 87 -16.39 4.95 -3.83
CA GLU A 87 -16.38 4.81 -5.30
C GLU A 87 -15.92 6.10 -6.01
N THR A 88 -16.15 7.26 -5.40
CA THR A 88 -15.64 8.55 -5.90
C THR A 88 -14.26 8.91 -5.34
N VAL A 89 -13.67 8.07 -4.50
CA VAL A 89 -12.33 8.21 -3.91
C VAL A 89 -12.21 9.53 -3.14
N GLN A 90 -13.19 9.83 -2.29
CA GLN A 90 -13.31 11.04 -1.48
C GLN A 90 -13.11 10.70 0.00
N TYR A 91 -11.93 10.21 0.37
CA TYR A 91 -11.71 9.70 1.73
C TYR A 91 -11.71 10.77 2.82
N ASP A 92 -11.31 12.01 2.51
CA ASP A 92 -11.45 13.11 3.47
C ASP A 92 -12.92 13.39 3.79
N ARG A 93 -13.80 13.28 2.79
CA ARG A 93 -15.25 13.35 2.99
C ARG A 93 -15.77 12.12 3.72
N LEU A 94 -15.23 10.93 3.44
CA LEU A 94 -15.58 9.72 4.18
C LEU A 94 -15.28 9.88 5.68
N LYS A 95 -14.12 10.46 6.02
CA LYS A 95 -13.78 10.78 7.41
C LYS A 95 -14.83 11.70 8.04
N VAL A 96 -15.17 12.81 7.40
CA VAL A 96 -16.19 13.75 7.90
C VAL A 96 -17.55 13.07 8.05
N VAL A 97 -17.96 12.26 7.07
CA VAL A 97 -19.19 11.46 7.14
C VAL A 97 -19.16 10.52 8.36
N MET A 98 -18.04 9.84 8.60
CA MET A 98 -17.89 8.96 9.77
C MET A 98 -17.96 9.72 11.10
N GLU A 99 -17.37 10.91 11.18
CA GLU A 99 -17.43 11.76 12.38
C GLU A 99 -18.88 12.19 12.65
N ILE A 100 -19.58 12.70 11.63
CA ILE A 100 -21.00 13.08 11.72
C ILE A 100 -21.89 11.91 12.15
N PHE A 101 -21.72 10.73 11.53
CA PHE A 101 -22.51 9.55 11.90
C PHE A 101 -22.11 8.97 13.25
N GLY A 102 -20.86 9.19 13.69
CA GLY A 102 -20.40 8.91 15.04
C GLY A 102 -21.14 9.75 16.07
N ASP A 103 -21.13 11.07 15.90
CA ASP A 103 -21.81 12.03 16.78
C ASP A 103 -23.33 11.76 16.83
N TRP A 104 -23.95 11.48 15.67
CA TRP A 104 -25.35 11.07 15.61
C TRP A 104 -25.63 9.82 16.43
N ALA A 105 -24.76 8.80 16.35
CA ALA A 105 -24.96 7.56 17.09
C ALA A 105 -24.80 7.76 18.61
N GLU A 106 -23.85 8.60 19.05
CA GLU A 106 -23.68 8.94 20.47
C GLU A 106 -24.91 9.65 21.07
N GLN A 107 -25.57 10.50 20.28
CA GLN A 107 -26.79 11.20 20.72
C GLN A 107 -28.03 10.29 20.77
N ARG A 108 -27.97 9.07 20.18
CA ARG A 108 -29.11 8.15 20.05
C ARG A 108 -28.97 6.99 21.03
N ASN A 109 -29.43 7.18 22.26
CA ASN A 109 -29.54 6.12 23.27
C ASN A 109 -30.65 5.09 22.98
N ASP A 110 -31.43 5.28 21.90
CA ASP A 110 -32.60 4.47 21.54
C ASP A 110 -32.37 3.59 20.29
N LEU A 111 -31.12 3.37 19.87
CA LEU A 111 -30.82 2.48 18.75
C LEU A 111 -31.26 1.05 19.07
N GLY A 112 -32.32 0.61 18.40
CA GLY A 112 -32.75 -0.78 18.47
C GLY A 112 -31.66 -1.74 17.98
N THR A 113 -31.69 -2.98 18.47
CA THR A 113 -30.66 -4.00 18.23
C THR A 113 -30.20 -4.16 16.78
N LYS A 114 -31.14 -4.20 15.83
CA LYS A 114 -30.82 -4.32 14.40
C LYS A 114 -30.07 -3.10 13.88
N SER A 115 -30.48 -1.91 14.29
CA SER A 115 -29.86 -0.64 13.93
C SER A 115 -28.46 -0.52 14.50
N THR A 116 -28.26 -0.90 15.77
CA THR A 116 -26.93 -0.91 16.42
C THR A 116 -25.94 -1.79 15.69
N ILE A 117 -26.32 -3.03 15.34
CA ILE A 117 -25.45 -3.95 14.59
C ILE A 117 -25.15 -3.40 13.20
N ALA A 118 -26.17 -2.94 12.47
CA ALA A 118 -25.98 -2.40 11.12
C ALA A 118 -25.04 -1.20 11.12
N PHE A 119 -25.24 -0.25 12.06
CA PHE A 119 -24.37 0.90 12.24
C PHE A 119 -22.92 0.48 12.49
N LEU A 120 -22.67 -0.40 13.47
CA LEU A 120 -21.33 -0.86 13.82
C LEU A 120 -20.63 -1.54 12.64
N GLU A 121 -21.34 -2.34 11.84
CA GLU A 121 -20.77 -3.01 10.67
C GLU A 121 -20.44 -2.05 9.53
N ILE A 122 -21.30 -1.06 9.29
CA ILE A 122 -21.06 0.01 8.31
C ILE A 122 -19.87 0.86 8.77
N TYR A 123 -19.80 1.20 10.06
CA TYR A 123 -18.72 1.99 10.64
C TYR A 123 -17.39 1.23 10.60
N GLU A 124 -17.36 -0.06 10.96
CA GLU A 124 -16.18 -0.94 10.81
C GLU A 124 -15.69 -0.97 9.37
N PHE A 125 -16.62 -1.12 8.42
CA PHE A 125 -16.27 -1.12 7.02
C PHE A 125 -15.71 0.23 6.57
N ALA A 126 -16.36 1.34 6.93
CA ALA A 126 -15.91 2.69 6.60
C ALA A 126 -14.50 2.94 7.15
N PHE A 127 -14.26 2.55 8.40
CA PHE A 127 -12.99 2.72 9.08
C PHE A 127 -11.83 2.03 8.34
N LYS A 128 -12.03 0.77 7.91
CA LYS A 128 -11.04 0.03 7.09
C LYS A 128 -10.73 0.66 5.73
N ASN A 129 -11.58 1.57 5.26
CA ASN A 129 -11.46 2.22 3.95
C ASN A 129 -11.01 3.69 4.05
N LEU A 130 -10.61 4.20 5.21
CA LEU A 130 -10.12 5.57 5.37
C LEU A 130 -8.73 5.83 4.75
N ASN A 131 -7.99 4.78 4.39
CA ASN A 131 -6.71 4.87 3.69
C ASN A 131 -5.71 5.82 4.36
N GLY A 132 -5.38 5.58 5.64
CA GLY A 132 -4.46 6.41 6.42
C GLY A 132 -5.07 7.70 6.98
N ARG A 133 -6.36 7.98 6.75
CA ARG A 133 -7.09 9.03 7.46
C ARG A 133 -7.59 8.49 8.79
N VAL A 134 -7.48 9.31 9.82
CA VAL A 134 -7.81 8.94 11.20
C VAL A 134 -9.08 9.67 11.60
N VAL A 135 -10.06 8.93 12.14
CA VAL A 135 -11.16 9.53 12.92
C VAL A 135 -10.65 9.80 14.33
N SER A 136 -11.00 10.97 14.86
CA SER A 136 -10.52 11.41 16.19
C SER A 136 -10.89 10.41 17.30
N ARG A 137 -12.10 9.84 17.25
CA ARG A 137 -12.65 8.93 18.27
C ARG A 137 -13.72 8.02 17.68
N ILE A 138 -13.76 6.76 18.12
CA ILE A 138 -14.88 5.85 17.85
C ILE A 138 -16.07 6.23 18.74
N PRO A 139 -17.32 6.29 18.23
CA PRO A 139 -18.47 6.70 19.02
C PRO A 139 -18.65 5.88 20.30
N GLU A 140 -19.02 6.53 21.39
CA GLU A 140 -19.42 5.88 22.62
C GLU A 140 -20.78 5.19 22.44
N MET A 141 -20.77 3.86 22.51
CA MET A 141 -21.97 3.05 22.32
C MET A 141 -22.17 2.16 23.53
N ASP A 142 -23.32 2.30 24.19
CA ASP A 142 -23.77 1.29 25.14
C ASP A 142 -24.18 0.06 24.35
N VAL A 143 -23.28 -0.91 24.19
CA VAL A 143 -23.63 -2.21 23.61
C VAL A 143 -24.22 -3.17 24.64
N ALA A 144 -24.13 -2.87 25.94
CA ALA A 144 -24.55 -3.75 27.02
C ALA A 144 -26.08 -3.84 27.18
N HIS A 145 -26.84 -2.83 26.71
CA HIS A 145 -28.31 -2.89 26.68
C HIS A 145 -28.88 -3.89 25.66
N LEU A 146 -28.05 -4.43 24.75
CA LEU A 146 -28.51 -5.35 23.70
C LEU A 146 -28.92 -6.72 24.28
N PRO A 147 -29.87 -7.43 23.64
CA PRO A 147 -30.26 -8.78 24.05
C PRO A 147 -29.05 -9.73 24.14
N THR A 148 -29.02 -10.54 25.20
CA THR A 148 -27.93 -11.48 25.48
C THR A 148 -27.75 -12.54 24.37
N GLY A 149 -26.57 -13.16 24.34
CA GLY A 149 -26.19 -14.20 23.38
C GLY A 149 -25.57 -13.65 22.09
N ARG A 150 -25.78 -14.34 20.97
CA ARG A 150 -25.07 -14.10 19.69
C ARG A 150 -25.16 -12.68 19.14
N VAL A 151 -26.28 -12.00 19.43
CA VAL A 151 -26.55 -10.64 18.97
C VAL A 151 -25.60 -9.66 19.67
N LEU A 152 -25.58 -9.69 21.01
CA LEU A 152 -24.66 -8.90 21.81
C LEU A 152 -23.20 -9.26 21.50
N GLU A 153 -22.86 -10.55 21.39
CA GLU A 153 -21.50 -10.97 21.02
C GLU A 153 -21.05 -10.39 19.68
N ARG A 154 -21.93 -10.38 18.67
CA ARG A 154 -21.62 -9.80 17.35
C ARG A 154 -21.38 -8.30 17.47
N ALA A 155 -22.31 -7.56 18.09
CA ALA A 155 -22.20 -6.12 18.26
C ALA A 155 -20.94 -5.75 19.06
N PHE A 156 -20.70 -6.41 20.19
CA PHE A 156 -19.53 -6.16 21.02
C PHE A 156 -18.24 -6.49 20.30
N THR A 157 -18.15 -7.63 19.60
CA THR A 157 -16.92 -7.98 18.86
C THR A 157 -16.58 -6.91 17.83
N THR A 158 -17.59 -6.40 17.11
CA THR A 158 -17.40 -5.31 16.13
C THR A 158 -16.98 -4.01 16.82
N TYR A 159 -17.63 -3.65 17.93
CA TYR A 159 -17.28 -2.45 18.69
C TYR A 159 -15.88 -2.52 19.30
N PHE A 160 -15.53 -3.64 19.91
CA PHE A 160 -14.20 -3.92 20.44
C PHE A 160 -13.14 -3.87 19.34
N TYR A 161 -13.43 -4.43 18.17
CA TYR A 161 -12.53 -4.34 17.01
C TYR A 161 -12.35 -2.90 16.53
N LEU A 162 -13.41 -2.08 16.51
CA LEU A 162 -13.31 -0.65 16.17
C LEU A 162 -12.40 0.09 17.14
N LEU A 163 -12.63 -0.06 18.45
CA LEU A 163 -11.81 0.58 19.49
C LEU A 163 -10.34 0.18 19.36
N THR A 164 -10.06 -1.12 19.30
CA THR A 164 -8.69 -1.64 19.22
C THR A 164 -8.01 -1.31 17.89
N SER A 165 -8.75 -1.22 16.80
CA SER A 165 -8.22 -0.80 15.49
C SER A 165 -7.94 0.71 15.42
N ASN A 166 -8.54 1.50 16.31
CA ASN A 166 -8.30 2.94 16.49
C ASN A 166 -7.29 3.25 17.62
N LEU A 167 -6.68 2.21 18.21
CA LEU A 167 -5.74 2.29 19.34
C LEU A 167 -6.37 2.77 20.66
N GLU A 168 -7.68 2.59 20.85
CA GLU A 168 -8.42 2.98 22.07
C GLU A 168 -8.49 1.82 23.07
N TYR A 169 -7.33 1.29 23.49
CA TYR A 169 -7.23 0.08 24.31
C TYR A 169 -7.86 0.21 25.69
N ASP A 170 -7.74 1.37 26.35
CA ASP A 170 -8.38 1.63 27.64
C ASP A 170 -9.90 1.54 27.57
N ARG A 171 -10.50 2.10 26.50
CA ARG A 171 -11.95 2.00 26.26
C ARG A 171 -12.36 0.59 25.91
N ALA A 172 -11.57 -0.13 25.12
CA ALA A 172 -11.82 -1.54 24.83
C ALA A 172 -11.80 -2.38 26.12
N ASN A 173 -10.86 -2.09 27.03
CA ASN A 173 -10.72 -2.72 28.33
C ASN A 173 -11.89 -2.38 29.28
N ALA A 174 -12.34 -1.12 29.27
CA ALA A 174 -13.52 -0.68 30.02
C ALA A 174 -14.80 -1.35 29.50
N ALA A 175 -14.98 -1.40 28.18
CA ALA A 175 -16.10 -2.08 27.53
C ALA A 175 -16.11 -3.59 27.84
N LEU A 176 -14.94 -4.23 27.85
CA LEU A 176 -14.81 -5.63 28.27
C LEU A 176 -15.22 -5.83 29.73
N SER A 177 -14.94 -4.84 30.60
CA SER A 177 -15.25 -4.92 32.03
C SER A 177 -16.72 -4.59 32.35
N SER A 178 -17.44 -3.89 31.47
CA SER A 178 -18.83 -3.49 31.70
C SER A 178 -19.86 -4.60 31.39
N ILE A 179 -19.47 -5.61 30.60
CA ILE A 179 -20.34 -6.75 30.30
C ILE A 179 -20.41 -7.70 31.50
N LYS A 180 -21.59 -7.78 32.13
CA LYS A 180 -21.89 -8.66 33.27
C LYS A 180 -22.29 -10.10 32.86
N LEU A 181 -21.71 -10.65 31.79
CA LEU A 181 -22.06 -11.99 31.31
C LEU A 181 -20.89 -12.96 31.52
N PRO A 182 -21.17 -14.25 31.80
CA PRO A 182 -20.15 -15.27 31.61
C PRO A 182 -19.80 -15.27 30.12
N PHE A 183 -18.61 -14.76 29.79
CA PHE A 183 -18.12 -14.85 28.42
C PHE A 183 -17.90 -16.31 28.09
N ASP A 184 -18.52 -16.79 27.01
CA ASP A 184 -18.15 -18.11 26.52
C ASP A 184 -16.70 -18.08 25.99
N ALA A 185 -16.03 -19.22 26.05
CA ALA A 185 -14.64 -19.33 25.61
C ALA A 185 -14.48 -18.96 24.12
N HIS A 186 -15.50 -19.21 23.29
CA HIS A 186 -15.43 -18.89 21.86
C HIS A 186 -15.41 -17.36 21.61
N PHE A 187 -16.19 -16.60 22.37
CA PHE A 187 -16.23 -15.15 22.30
C PHE A 187 -14.90 -14.55 22.74
N LEU A 188 -14.34 -14.98 23.88
CA LEU A 188 -13.02 -14.54 24.33
C LEU A 188 -11.92 -14.87 23.33
N TYR A 189 -11.95 -16.08 22.74
CA TYR A 189 -11.05 -16.45 21.67
C TYR A 189 -11.18 -15.51 20.46
N ARG A 190 -12.40 -15.14 20.04
CA ARG A 190 -12.60 -14.18 18.94
C ARG A 190 -12.03 -12.81 19.25
N LEU A 191 -12.19 -12.31 20.48
CA LEU A 191 -11.59 -11.04 20.91
C LEU A 191 -10.07 -11.12 20.90
N ALA A 192 -9.47 -12.17 21.45
CA ALA A 192 -8.03 -12.37 21.45
C ALA A 192 -7.45 -12.51 20.03
N VAL A 193 -8.13 -13.24 19.14
CA VAL A 193 -7.77 -13.33 17.72
C VAL A 193 -7.90 -11.98 17.01
N SER A 194 -8.88 -11.15 17.38
CA SER A 194 -9.04 -9.81 16.80
C SER A 194 -7.85 -8.90 17.11
N LEU A 195 -7.24 -9.05 18.29
CA LEU A 195 -6.05 -8.29 18.70
C LEU A 195 -4.76 -8.70 17.96
N LYS A 196 -4.75 -9.85 17.26
CA LYS A 196 -3.64 -10.20 16.35
C LYS A 196 -3.66 -9.40 15.06
N ARG A 197 -4.84 -8.89 14.67
CA ARG A 197 -4.97 -8.16 13.41
C ARG A 197 -4.23 -6.85 13.57
N LYS A 198 -3.46 -6.48 12.54
CA LYS A 198 -2.89 -5.13 12.46
C LYS A 198 -4.04 -4.12 12.59
N PRO A 199 -3.95 -3.14 13.51
CA PRO A 199 -4.90 -2.05 13.59
C PRO A 199 -4.98 -1.28 12.26
N VAL A 200 -6.08 -0.56 12.06
CA VAL A 200 -6.24 0.30 10.88
C VAL A 200 -5.26 1.47 10.96
N ARG A 201 -5.12 2.04 12.16
CA ARG A 201 -4.08 3.01 12.49
C ARG A 201 -2.73 2.33 12.62
N VAL A 202 -1.67 3.10 12.39
CA VAL A 202 -0.31 2.58 12.57
C VAL A 202 0.03 2.55 14.06
N GLU A 203 0.21 1.35 14.60
CA GLU A 203 0.57 1.13 16.01
C GLU A 203 2.09 1.09 16.17
N VAL A 204 2.64 2.00 16.98
CA VAL A 204 4.08 2.08 17.28
C VAL A 204 4.43 1.35 18.58
N ASN A 205 3.52 1.35 19.56
CA ASN A 205 3.69 0.66 20.83
C ASN A 205 2.55 -0.35 21.03
N THR A 206 2.92 -1.62 21.21
CA THR A 206 1.96 -2.73 21.38
C THR A 206 1.66 -3.07 22.83
N THR A 207 2.28 -2.40 23.80
CA THR A 207 2.18 -2.73 25.23
C THR A 207 0.73 -2.85 25.69
N ASP A 208 -0.11 -1.85 25.41
CA ASP A 208 -1.51 -1.86 25.84
C ASP A 208 -2.32 -2.97 25.16
N ARG A 209 -2.04 -3.22 23.88
CA ARG A 209 -2.66 -4.33 23.13
C ARG A 209 -2.27 -5.68 23.71
N VAL A 210 -0.99 -5.86 24.05
CA VAL A 210 -0.46 -7.08 24.66
C VAL A 210 -1.09 -7.30 26.04
N ILE A 211 -1.11 -6.28 26.90
CA ILE A 211 -1.76 -6.34 28.23
C ILE A 211 -3.24 -6.73 28.11
N LEU A 212 -3.97 -6.07 27.20
CA LEU A 212 -5.38 -6.37 26.94
C LEU A 212 -5.56 -7.81 26.42
N LYS A 213 -4.69 -8.25 25.51
CA LYS A 213 -4.71 -9.61 24.96
C LYS A 213 -4.42 -10.66 26.01
N GLU A 214 -3.39 -10.47 26.85
CA GLU A 214 -3.05 -11.38 27.95
C GLU A 214 -4.17 -11.48 28.99
N ARG A 215 -4.84 -10.36 29.28
CA ARG A 215 -6.05 -10.37 30.12
C ARG A 215 -7.14 -11.24 29.51
N ILE A 216 -7.43 -11.09 28.21
CA ILE A 216 -8.45 -11.90 27.53
C ILE A 216 -8.03 -13.38 27.46
N ILE A 217 -6.75 -13.66 27.23
CA ILE A 217 -6.21 -15.03 27.22
C ILE A 217 -6.35 -15.71 28.59
N ARG A 218 -6.10 -14.99 29.69
CA ARG A 218 -6.33 -15.52 31.05
C ARG A 218 -7.81 -15.84 31.27
N GLN A 219 -8.70 -14.90 30.94
CA GLN A 219 -10.15 -15.13 31.03
C GLN A 219 -10.60 -16.32 30.15
N LEU A 220 -10.00 -16.49 28.97
CA LEU A 220 -10.28 -17.60 28.07
C LEU A 220 -9.89 -18.93 28.72
N ARG A 221 -8.69 -18.99 29.31
CA ARG A 221 -8.20 -20.17 30.03
C ARG A 221 -9.11 -20.53 31.20
N ASP A 222 -9.47 -19.56 32.03
CA ASP A 222 -10.38 -19.74 33.16
C ASP A 222 -11.75 -20.26 32.68
N ALA A 223 -12.27 -19.72 31.58
CA ALA A 223 -13.55 -20.13 30.99
C ALA A 223 -13.49 -21.57 30.43
N LEU A 224 -12.37 -21.97 29.82
CA LEU A 224 -12.16 -23.33 29.35
C LEU A 224 -12.06 -24.31 30.53
N GLU A 225 -11.21 -24.04 31.51
CA GLU A 225 -11.02 -24.92 32.67
C GLU A 225 -12.29 -25.06 33.51
N SER A 226 -13.02 -23.96 33.73
CA SER A 226 -14.34 -23.97 34.40
C SER A 226 -15.39 -24.77 33.64
N SER A 227 -15.22 -24.95 32.32
CA SER A 227 -16.08 -25.78 31.48
C SER A 227 -15.68 -27.25 31.46
N GLY A 228 -14.64 -27.64 32.23
CA GLY A 228 -14.15 -29.01 32.37
C GLY A 228 -13.05 -29.40 31.37
N TRP A 229 -12.42 -28.44 30.69
CA TRP A 229 -11.33 -28.70 29.74
C TRP A 229 -10.00 -28.92 30.45
N THR A 230 -9.16 -29.79 29.90
CA THR A 230 -7.81 -30.04 30.43
C THR A 230 -6.90 -28.83 30.19
N GLN A 231 -5.94 -28.63 31.10
CA GLN A 231 -4.93 -27.59 30.96
C GLN A 231 -4.24 -27.63 29.59
N ALA A 232 -3.85 -28.82 29.13
CA ALA A 232 -3.18 -29.05 27.87
C ALA A 232 -4.02 -28.60 26.64
N PHE A 233 -5.33 -28.84 26.67
CA PHE A 233 -6.21 -28.37 25.59
C PHE A 233 -6.36 -26.84 25.63
N SER A 234 -6.50 -26.26 26.82
CA SER A 234 -6.52 -24.80 26.99
C SER A 234 -5.24 -24.16 26.47
N ASP A 235 -4.08 -24.73 26.78
CA ASP A 235 -2.77 -24.29 26.27
C ASP A 235 -2.69 -24.38 24.76
N THR A 236 -3.20 -25.45 24.15
CA THR A 236 -3.26 -25.61 22.69
C THR A 236 -4.12 -24.52 22.02
N ILE A 237 -5.29 -24.23 22.58
CA ILE A 237 -6.19 -23.18 22.08
C ILE A 237 -5.52 -21.81 22.22
N VAL A 238 -4.91 -21.52 23.37
CA VAL A 238 -4.19 -20.26 23.62
C VAL A 238 -3.00 -20.11 22.68
N ALA A 239 -2.17 -21.14 22.52
CA ALA A 239 -1.02 -21.12 21.61
C ALA A 239 -1.46 -20.89 20.16
N SER A 240 -2.65 -21.37 19.77
CA SER A 240 -3.22 -21.07 18.46
C SER A 240 -3.49 -19.57 18.26
N ILE A 241 -3.67 -18.79 19.33
CA ILE A 241 -3.83 -17.33 19.29
C ILE A 241 -2.49 -16.62 19.07
N ASP A 242 -1.31 -17.25 19.09
CA ASP A 242 -0.03 -16.54 18.89
C ASP A 242 0.66 -16.88 17.57
N ASP A 243 0.83 -18.15 17.24
CA ASP A 243 1.15 -18.62 15.88
C ASP A 243 1.00 -20.15 15.86
N PHE A 244 0.21 -20.69 14.93
CA PHE A 244 -0.01 -22.14 14.89
C PHE A 244 1.18 -22.90 14.35
N SER A 245 2.09 -22.22 13.63
CA SER A 245 3.29 -22.85 13.08
C SER A 245 4.23 -23.41 14.17
N ASN A 246 4.12 -22.91 15.41
CA ASN A 246 4.89 -23.38 16.56
C ASN A 246 4.17 -24.43 17.41
N VAL A 247 2.88 -24.66 17.18
CA VAL A 247 2.13 -25.71 17.91
C VAL A 247 2.32 -27.01 17.16
N ALA A 248 2.95 -28.01 17.79
CA ALA A 248 3.14 -29.28 17.13
C ALA A 248 1.76 -29.91 16.86
N LEU A 249 1.52 -30.39 15.62
CA LEU A 249 0.35 -31.20 15.30
C LEU A 249 0.17 -32.34 16.31
N HIS A 250 1.28 -32.90 16.80
CA HIS A 250 1.30 -33.89 17.86
C HIS A 250 0.57 -33.41 19.12
N ASP A 251 0.86 -32.19 19.60
CA ASP A 251 0.25 -31.62 20.80
C ASP A 251 -1.26 -31.43 20.62
N VAL A 252 -1.68 -30.98 19.43
CA VAL A 252 -3.10 -30.83 19.09
C VAL A 252 -3.80 -32.19 19.11
N THR A 253 -3.20 -33.19 18.47
CA THR A 253 -3.75 -34.54 18.36
C THR A 253 -3.80 -35.23 19.73
N GLU A 254 -2.75 -35.14 20.54
CA GLU A 254 -2.71 -35.69 21.90
C GLU A 254 -3.69 -34.97 22.83
N ALA A 255 -3.82 -33.65 22.73
CA ALA A 255 -4.82 -32.90 23.47
C ALA A 255 -6.25 -33.36 23.10
N LEU A 256 -6.53 -33.57 21.81
CA LEU A 256 -7.83 -34.10 21.35
C LEU A 256 -8.09 -35.55 21.79
N LYS A 257 -7.07 -36.42 21.76
CA LYS A 257 -7.18 -37.80 22.26
C LYS A 257 -7.44 -37.84 23.77
N GLY A 258 -6.74 -36.99 24.53
CA GLY A 258 -6.86 -36.90 25.98
C GLY A 258 -8.23 -36.45 26.48
N LEU A 259 -9.04 -35.84 25.61
CA LEU A 259 -10.43 -35.47 25.92
C LEU A 259 -11.38 -36.67 25.99
N GLY A 260 -11.03 -37.81 25.36
CA GLY A 260 -11.82 -39.05 25.42
C GLY A 260 -13.29 -38.89 25.02
N ALA A 261 -14.15 -39.87 25.30
CA ALA A 261 -15.60 -39.74 25.12
C ALA A 261 -16.27 -38.90 26.22
N ALA A 262 -15.60 -37.86 26.73
CA ALA A 262 -16.14 -37.05 27.82
C ALA A 262 -17.51 -36.48 27.46
N ASN A 263 -18.50 -36.69 28.34
CA ASN A 263 -19.86 -36.18 28.22
C ASN A 263 -19.86 -34.65 28.41
N LEU A 264 -19.48 -33.93 27.37
CA LEU A 264 -19.60 -32.48 27.32
C LEU A 264 -21.08 -32.11 27.26
N LYS A 265 -21.50 -31.14 28.09
CA LYS A 265 -22.85 -30.58 28.01
C LYS A 265 -23.11 -30.04 26.60
N THR A 266 -24.32 -30.22 26.09
CA THR A 266 -24.73 -29.86 24.73
C THR A 266 -24.48 -28.39 24.37
N SER A 267 -24.56 -27.48 25.35
CA SER A 267 -24.24 -26.06 25.19
C SER A 267 -22.74 -25.81 24.96
N SER A 268 -21.86 -26.60 25.58
CA SER A 268 -20.41 -26.50 25.43
C SER A 268 -19.95 -27.00 24.05
N ALA A 269 -20.65 -27.98 23.46
CA ALA A 269 -20.33 -28.52 22.13
C ALA A 269 -20.46 -27.48 21.00
N ARG A 270 -21.43 -26.55 21.07
CA ARG A 270 -21.58 -25.49 20.06
C ARG A 270 -20.45 -24.49 20.03
N ALA A 271 -20.07 -23.97 21.19
CA ALA A 271 -18.95 -23.04 21.33
C ALA A 271 -17.62 -23.71 20.92
N LEU A 272 -17.49 -25.01 21.22
CA LEU A 272 -16.34 -25.80 20.82
C LEU A 272 -16.27 -25.99 19.30
N SER A 273 -17.40 -26.21 18.63
CA SER A 273 -17.42 -26.50 17.20
C SER A 273 -16.77 -25.38 16.36
N SER A 274 -16.95 -24.11 16.71
CA SER A 274 -16.32 -22.99 16.00
C SER A 274 -14.83 -22.83 16.33
N LEU A 275 -14.43 -23.09 17.59
CA LEU A 275 -13.03 -23.16 18.00
C LEU A 275 -12.27 -24.26 17.23
N LEU A 276 -12.84 -25.47 17.20
CA LEU A 276 -12.30 -26.61 16.48
C LEU A 276 -12.23 -26.34 14.97
N THR A 277 -13.23 -25.70 14.37
CA THR A 277 -13.17 -25.32 12.95
C THR A 277 -11.98 -24.41 12.65
N SER A 278 -11.67 -23.48 13.55
CA SER A 278 -10.53 -22.56 13.40
C SER A 278 -9.21 -23.30 13.54
N LEU A 279 -9.12 -24.23 14.50
CA LEU A 279 -7.97 -25.10 14.74
C LEU A 279 -7.70 -26.01 13.53
N LEU A 280 -8.73 -26.72 13.08
CA LEU A 280 -8.71 -27.62 11.93
C LEU A 280 -8.32 -26.89 10.64
N SER A 281 -8.79 -25.65 10.44
CA SER A 281 -8.38 -24.84 9.30
C SER A 281 -6.88 -24.55 9.30
N LYS A 282 -6.26 -24.36 10.47
CA LYS A 282 -4.81 -24.17 10.60
C LYS A 282 -4.06 -25.49 10.40
N VAL A 283 -4.59 -26.61 10.91
CA VAL A 283 -4.03 -27.94 10.64
C VAL A 283 -4.02 -28.22 9.14
N LEU A 284 -5.13 -27.95 8.44
CA LEU A 284 -5.22 -28.10 7.00
C LEU A 284 -4.21 -27.22 6.26
N GLN A 285 -4.01 -25.99 6.72
CA GLN A 285 -3.07 -25.04 6.13
C GLN A 285 -1.60 -25.46 6.31
N HIS A 286 -1.21 -25.94 7.49
CA HIS A 286 0.20 -26.18 7.84
C HIS A 286 0.65 -27.65 7.72
N HIS A 287 -0.26 -28.60 7.90
CA HIS A 287 0.05 -30.03 7.92
C HIS A 287 -0.69 -30.82 6.82
N GLY A 288 -1.48 -30.13 6.00
CA GLY A 288 -2.16 -30.70 4.85
C GLY A 288 -3.42 -31.49 5.21
N ALA A 289 -4.03 -32.05 4.17
CA ALA A 289 -5.36 -32.65 4.25
C ALA A 289 -5.41 -33.95 5.06
N ILE A 290 -4.36 -34.78 5.03
CA ILE A 290 -4.32 -36.05 5.78
C ILE A 290 -4.39 -35.78 7.29
N ALA A 291 -3.53 -34.89 7.79
CA ALA A 291 -3.55 -34.47 9.20
C ALA A 291 -4.90 -33.85 9.59
N ALA A 292 -5.49 -33.03 8.71
CA ALA A 292 -6.79 -32.43 8.91
C ALA A 292 -7.93 -33.45 9.00
N ILE A 293 -7.91 -34.50 8.16
CA ILE A 293 -8.89 -35.59 8.18
C ILE A 293 -8.79 -36.38 9.49
N GLU A 294 -7.57 -36.75 9.90
CA GLU A 294 -7.34 -37.45 11.17
C GLU A 294 -7.85 -36.62 12.35
N THR A 295 -7.45 -35.34 12.41
CA THR A 295 -7.88 -34.41 13.46
C THR A 295 -9.41 -34.23 13.47
N LEU A 296 -10.05 -34.09 12.30
CA LEU A 296 -11.51 -34.01 12.19
C LEU A 296 -12.17 -35.28 12.72
N SER A 297 -11.61 -36.46 12.45
CA SER A 297 -12.18 -37.73 12.91
C SER A 297 -12.23 -37.82 14.42
N LEU A 298 -11.19 -37.33 15.10
CA LEU A 298 -11.10 -37.26 16.57
C LEU A 298 -12.10 -36.24 17.14
N SER A 299 -12.33 -35.13 16.45
CA SER A 299 -13.16 -34.03 16.94
C SER A 299 -14.62 -34.07 16.49
N ARG A 300 -14.98 -35.00 15.60
CA ARG A 300 -16.27 -35.01 14.88
C ARG A 300 -17.48 -35.03 15.81
N SER A 301 -17.43 -35.80 16.90
CA SER A 301 -18.53 -35.95 17.86
C SER A 301 -18.86 -34.66 18.61
N TRP A 302 -17.95 -33.69 18.62
CA TRP A 302 -18.13 -32.41 19.32
C TRP A 302 -18.43 -31.25 18.38
N MET A 303 -18.48 -31.51 17.07
CA MET A 303 -18.73 -30.49 16.06
C MET A 303 -20.17 -30.57 15.54
N GLU A 304 -20.82 -29.41 15.51
CA GLU A 304 -22.07 -29.21 14.76
C GLU A 304 -21.93 -29.67 13.29
N PRO A 305 -22.93 -30.40 12.73
CA PRO A 305 -22.87 -30.93 11.36
C PRO A 305 -22.54 -29.89 10.28
N ALA A 306 -23.00 -28.65 10.45
CA ALA A 306 -22.71 -27.57 9.52
C ALA A 306 -21.22 -27.18 9.47
N HIS A 307 -20.51 -27.27 10.60
CA HIS A 307 -19.07 -27.00 10.65
C HIS A 307 -18.25 -28.18 10.12
N ILE A 308 -18.69 -29.42 10.37
CA ILE A 308 -18.10 -30.62 9.74
C ILE A 308 -18.20 -30.50 8.22
N ALA A 309 -19.39 -30.21 7.69
CA ALA A 309 -19.61 -30.07 6.25
C ALA A 309 -18.78 -28.93 5.64
N ASP A 310 -18.64 -27.81 6.36
CA ASP A 310 -17.77 -26.69 5.95
C ASP A 310 -16.29 -27.09 5.89
N PHE A 311 -15.83 -27.87 6.85
CA PHE A 311 -14.44 -28.29 6.90
C PHE A 311 -14.12 -29.36 5.85
N GLU A 312 -15.03 -30.33 5.63
CA GLU A 312 -14.93 -31.30 4.54
C GLU A 312 -14.90 -30.63 3.17
N LEU A 313 -15.64 -29.53 2.96
CA LEU A 313 -15.52 -28.71 1.74
C LEU A 313 -14.10 -28.16 1.55
N ARG A 314 -13.45 -27.68 2.61
CA ARG A 314 -12.07 -27.17 2.54
C ARG A 314 -11.05 -28.27 2.27
N ILE A 315 -11.27 -29.46 2.83
CA ILE A 315 -10.47 -30.65 2.55
C ILE A 315 -10.59 -31.01 1.06
N ALA A 316 -11.83 -31.07 0.53
CA ALA A 316 -12.08 -31.33 -0.89
C ALA A 316 -11.38 -30.31 -1.79
N ALA A 317 -11.46 -29.03 -1.45
CA ALA A 317 -10.75 -27.98 -2.18
C ALA A 317 -9.22 -28.17 -2.14
N THR A 318 -8.66 -28.55 -0.98
CA THR A 318 -7.21 -28.80 -0.85
C THR A 318 -6.76 -29.98 -1.72
N HIS A 319 -7.60 -31.00 -1.87
CA HIS A 319 -7.39 -32.12 -2.78
C HIS A 319 -7.72 -31.81 -4.25
N SER A 320 -8.20 -30.60 -4.55
CA SER A 320 -8.69 -30.24 -5.89
C SER A 320 -9.80 -31.18 -6.40
N ASP A 321 -10.63 -31.70 -5.50
CA ASP A 321 -11.81 -32.51 -5.82
C ASP A 321 -12.98 -31.59 -6.20
N GLU A 322 -12.96 -31.18 -7.46
CA GLU A 322 -13.96 -30.26 -8.04
C GLU A 322 -15.36 -30.87 -8.06
N GLN A 323 -15.48 -32.18 -8.31
CA GLN A 323 -16.78 -32.85 -8.35
C GLN A 323 -17.45 -32.85 -6.96
N ALA A 324 -16.70 -33.15 -5.90
CA ALA A 324 -17.24 -33.08 -4.54
C ALA A 324 -17.71 -31.67 -4.15
N LEU A 325 -17.03 -30.62 -4.66
CA LEU A 325 -17.46 -29.24 -4.46
C LEU A 325 -18.73 -28.91 -5.28
N ILE A 326 -18.80 -29.35 -6.53
CA ILE A 326 -19.97 -29.18 -7.40
C ILE A 326 -21.20 -29.87 -6.80
N ASP A 327 -21.07 -31.11 -6.33
CA ASP A 327 -22.18 -31.86 -5.72
C ASP A 327 -22.73 -31.14 -4.48
N ARG A 328 -21.84 -30.52 -3.69
CA ARG A 328 -22.20 -29.72 -2.51
C ARG A 328 -22.69 -28.31 -2.85
N SER A 329 -22.51 -27.83 -4.08
CA SER A 329 -22.99 -26.51 -4.54
C SER A 329 -24.52 -26.44 -4.67
N ALA A 330 -25.21 -27.59 -4.70
CA ALA A 330 -26.67 -27.68 -4.71
C ALA A 330 -27.30 -27.58 -3.30
N GLY A 331 -26.49 -27.59 -2.23
CA GLY A 331 -26.96 -27.65 -0.85
C GLY A 331 -26.96 -26.30 -0.09
N PRO A 332 -27.26 -26.31 1.22
CA PRO A 332 -27.26 -25.12 2.07
C PRO A 332 -25.92 -24.36 2.14
N GLN A 333 -24.83 -24.99 1.69
CA GLN A 333 -23.47 -24.43 1.67
C GLN A 333 -23.03 -23.98 0.28
N ALA A 334 -23.95 -23.82 -0.67
CA ALA A 334 -23.70 -23.40 -2.05
C ALA A 334 -22.70 -22.22 -2.15
N HIS A 335 -22.92 -21.17 -1.35
CA HIS A 335 -22.07 -19.98 -1.35
C HIS A 335 -20.60 -20.27 -0.99
N LYS A 336 -20.33 -21.25 -0.12
CA LYS A 336 -18.97 -21.64 0.27
C LYS A 336 -18.34 -22.55 -0.78
N ALA A 337 -19.11 -23.50 -1.30
CA ALA A 337 -18.66 -24.37 -2.39
C ALA A 337 -18.26 -23.55 -3.62
N TYR A 338 -19.10 -22.62 -4.06
CA TYR A 338 -18.78 -21.71 -5.18
C TYR A 338 -17.59 -20.80 -4.89
N ALA A 339 -17.38 -20.34 -3.66
CA ALA A 339 -16.18 -19.58 -3.29
C ALA A 339 -14.89 -20.40 -3.43
N LEU A 340 -14.94 -21.68 -3.01
CA LEU A 340 -13.81 -22.59 -3.14
C LEU A 340 -13.55 -22.99 -4.60
N LEU A 341 -14.60 -23.30 -5.36
CA LEU A 341 -14.52 -23.55 -6.81
C LEU A 341 -13.90 -22.36 -7.56
N SER A 342 -14.37 -21.15 -7.26
CA SER A 342 -13.80 -19.92 -7.81
C SER A 342 -12.31 -19.78 -7.48
N THR A 343 -11.91 -20.09 -6.24
CA THR A 343 -10.50 -20.03 -5.81
C THR A 343 -9.64 -21.06 -6.55
N LEU A 344 -10.13 -22.29 -6.72
CA LEU A 344 -9.45 -23.37 -7.44
C LEU A 344 -9.26 -23.04 -8.92
N ALA A 345 -10.33 -22.65 -9.61
CA ALA A 345 -10.27 -22.22 -11.00
C ALA A 345 -9.27 -21.06 -11.16
N TRP A 346 -9.28 -20.11 -10.22
CA TRP A 346 -8.34 -19.00 -10.22
C TRP A 346 -6.89 -19.46 -9.99
N ASP A 347 -6.63 -20.41 -9.08
CA ASP A 347 -5.28 -20.98 -8.89
C ASP A 347 -4.77 -21.74 -10.13
N ARG A 348 -5.68 -22.28 -10.95
CA ARG A 348 -5.38 -22.89 -12.27
C ARG A 348 -5.22 -21.87 -13.41
N ASN A 349 -5.32 -20.57 -13.12
CA ASN A 349 -5.39 -19.49 -14.11
C ASN A 349 -6.61 -19.54 -15.05
N ASP A 350 -7.69 -20.23 -14.69
CA ASP A 350 -8.96 -20.16 -15.42
C ASP A 350 -9.85 -19.06 -14.84
N PHE A 351 -9.60 -17.83 -15.27
CA PHE A 351 -10.30 -16.66 -14.73
C PHE A 351 -11.76 -16.59 -15.18
N ARG A 352 -12.13 -17.19 -16.31
CA ARG A 352 -13.52 -17.18 -16.81
C ARG A 352 -14.38 -18.12 -15.99
N GLU A 353 -13.91 -19.34 -15.78
CA GLU A 353 -14.56 -20.31 -14.90
C GLU A 353 -14.62 -19.77 -13.47
N ALA A 354 -13.51 -19.22 -12.96
CA ALA A 354 -13.47 -18.60 -11.64
C ALA A 354 -14.50 -17.48 -11.48
N LEU A 355 -14.65 -16.62 -12.51
CA LEU A 355 -15.63 -15.54 -12.54
C LEU A 355 -17.06 -16.06 -12.59
N GLU A 356 -17.31 -17.13 -13.36
CA GLU A 356 -18.61 -17.78 -13.42
C GLU A 356 -19.00 -18.35 -12.05
N TYR A 357 -18.12 -19.12 -11.42
CA TYR A 357 -18.34 -19.63 -10.06
C TYR A 357 -18.50 -18.51 -9.05
N ALA A 358 -17.68 -17.45 -9.16
CA ALA A 358 -17.82 -16.27 -8.32
C ALA A 358 -19.26 -15.78 -8.45
N ARG A 359 -19.73 -15.38 -9.64
CA ARG A 359 -21.08 -14.81 -9.90
C ARG A 359 -22.26 -15.66 -9.39
N ARG A 360 -22.09 -16.97 -9.24
CA ARG A 360 -23.11 -17.89 -8.71
C ARG A 360 -23.25 -17.87 -7.18
N ILE A 361 -22.35 -17.21 -6.46
CA ILE A 361 -22.44 -17.08 -4.99
C ILE A 361 -23.66 -16.20 -4.65
N PRO A 362 -24.65 -16.72 -3.91
CA PRO A 362 -25.82 -15.93 -3.49
C PRO A 362 -25.40 -14.89 -2.45
N THR A 363 -25.60 -13.60 -2.75
CA THR A 363 -25.20 -12.46 -1.89
C THR A 363 -26.33 -11.91 -1.02
N GLY A 364 -27.58 -12.36 -1.20
CA GLY A 364 -28.76 -11.79 -0.54
C GLY A 364 -28.78 -11.82 0.99
N HIS A 365 -27.81 -12.51 1.62
CA HIS A 365 -27.66 -12.61 3.08
C HIS A 365 -26.33 -12.05 3.59
N PHE A 366 -25.52 -11.41 2.73
CA PHE A 366 -24.21 -10.89 3.12
C PHE A 366 -24.35 -9.52 3.79
N SER A 367 -23.49 -9.24 4.77
CA SER A 367 -23.30 -7.87 5.26
C SER A 367 -22.71 -7.01 4.13
N LEU A 368 -22.91 -5.69 4.20
CA LEU A 368 -22.35 -4.74 3.23
C LEU A 368 -20.87 -5.00 2.94
N GLY A 369 -20.06 -5.14 3.99
CA GLY A 369 -18.63 -5.38 3.84
C GLY A 369 -18.31 -6.67 3.09
N LYS A 370 -19.08 -7.75 3.32
CA LYS A 370 -18.90 -9.02 2.62
C LYS A 370 -19.40 -8.94 1.17
N SER A 371 -20.50 -8.23 0.92
CA SER A 371 -21.00 -7.96 -0.44
C SER A 371 -19.99 -7.18 -1.27
N LEU A 372 -19.36 -6.16 -0.69
CA LEU A 372 -18.32 -5.36 -1.35
C LEU A 372 -17.03 -6.17 -1.57
N GLN A 373 -16.58 -6.97 -0.60
CA GLN A 373 -15.42 -7.87 -0.80
C GLN A 373 -15.64 -8.85 -1.95
N TYR A 374 -16.85 -9.40 -2.05
CA TYR A 374 -17.21 -10.30 -3.13
C TYR A 374 -17.35 -9.57 -4.48
N THR A 375 -17.88 -8.34 -4.47
CA THR A 375 -17.88 -7.48 -5.66
C THR A 375 -16.46 -7.19 -6.14
N ASP A 376 -15.55 -6.84 -5.23
CA ASP A 376 -14.12 -6.64 -5.53
C ASP A 376 -13.49 -7.92 -6.11
N THR A 377 -13.92 -9.11 -5.65
CA THR A 377 -13.46 -10.40 -6.18
C THR A 377 -13.95 -10.63 -7.61
N ILE A 378 -15.23 -10.35 -7.89
CA ILE A 378 -15.78 -10.37 -9.25
C ILE A 378 -15.05 -9.39 -10.16
N ASP A 379 -14.84 -8.16 -9.70
CA ASP A 379 -14.19 -7.12 -10.50
C ASP A 379 -12.71 -7.49 -10.78
N ARG A 380 -12.00 -8.12 -9.83
CA ARG A 380 -10.66 -8.71 -10.05
C ARG A 380 -10.66 -9.81 -11.10
N LEU A 381 -11.56 -10.78 -10.97
CA LEU A 381 -11.66 -11.90 -11.91
C LEU A 381 -12.07 -11.43 -13.31
N SER A 382 -12.95 -10.44 -13.41
CA SER A 382 -13.30 -9.78 -14.68
C SER A 382 -12.08 -9.13 -15.31
N PHE A 383 -11.33 -8.33 -14.55
CA PHE A 383 -10.11 -7.70 -15.02
C PHE A 383 -9.07 -8.72 -15.50
N LEU A 384 -8.86 -9.82 -14.77
CA LEU A 384 -7.94 -10.89 -15.14
C LEU A 384 -8.39 -11.66 -16.40
N ALA A 385 -9.68 -11.96 -16.51
CA ALA A 385 -10.25 -12.60 -17.68
C ALA A 385 -10.11 -11.71 -18.93
N GLU A 386 -10.47 -10.43 -18.82
CA GLU A 386 -10.30 -9.45 -19.89
C GLU A 386 -8.82 -9.26 -20.28
N THR A 387 -7.92 -9.21 -19.30
CA THR A 387 -6.48 -9.13 -19.56
C THR A 387 -5.99 -10.34 -20.35
N SER A 388 -6.47 -11.53 -19.99
CA SER A 388 -6.15 -12.77 -20.69
C SER A 388 -6.69 -12.78 -22.11
N ASP A 389 -7.90 -12.27 -22.31
CA ASP A 389 -8.50 -12.11 -23.64
C ASP A 389 -7.68 -11.18 -24.53
N TRP A 390 -7.18 -10.06 -23.98
CA TRP A 390 -6.33 -9.14 -24.71
C TRP A 390 -4.98 -9.77 -25.11
N LEU A 391 -4.33 -10.48 -24.18
CA LEU A 391 -3.07 -11.16 -24.46
C LEU A 391 -3.23 -12.34 -25.44
N ALA A 392 -4.41 -12.94 -25.52
CA ALA A 392 -4.74 -14.00 -26.47
C ALA A 392 -5.04 -13.47 -27.89
N LYS A 393 -5.12 -12.15 -28.11
CA LYS A 393 -5.27 -11.58 -29.46
C LYS A 393 -4.03 -11.68 -30.34
N VAL A 394 -2.88 -11.96 -29.72
CA VAL A 394 -1.63 -12.26 -30.39
C VAL A 394 -1.18 -13.62 -29.87
N ASP A 395 -0.76 -14.54 -30.72
CA ASP A 395 -0.34 -15.87 -30.26
C ASP A 395 1.05 -15.83 -29.61
N GLN A 396 1.36 -16.85 -28.80
CA GLN A 396 2.76 -17.04 -28.38
C GLN A 396 3.61 -17.41 -29.61
N PRO A 397 4.87 -16.96 -29.70
CA PRO A 397 5.77 -17.43 -30.73
C PRO A 397 6.05 -18.93 -30.56
N GLU A 398 6.01 -19.69 -31.65
CA GLU A 398 6.35 -21.12 -31.63
C GLU A 398 7.82 -21.36 -31.24
N ARG A 399 8.71 -20.45 -31.65
CA ARG A 399 10.14 -20.43 -31.34
C ARG A 399 10.51 -19.08 -30.74
N PRO A 400 10.40 -18.91 -29.41
CA PRO A 400 10.64 -17.63 -28.78
C PRO A 400 12.10 -17.17 -28.89
N ASN A 401 12.29 -15.88 -29.16
CA ASN A 401 13.58 -15.18 -29.06
C ASN A 401 14.09 -15.06 -27.61
N GLY A 402 13.22 -15.32 -26.64
CA GLY A 402 13.44 -15.16 -25.21
C GLY A 402 12.14 -15.26 -24.44
N VAL A 403 12.20 -15.18 -23.12
CA VAL A 403 11.02 -15.21 -22.26
C VAL A 403 10.90 -13.91 -21.45
N VAL A 404 9.67 -13.38 -21.36
CA VAL A 404 9.31 -12.24 -20.52
C VAL A 404 8.33 -12.75 -19.46
N LEU A 405 8.72 -12.68 -18.19
CA LEU A 405 7.93 -13.19 -17.08
C LEU A 405 7.56 -12.06 -16.13
N LEU A 406 6.26 -11.91 -15.89
CA LEU A 406 5.74 -10.97 -14.90
C LEU A 406 6.10 -11.44 -13.48
N ALA A 407 6.88 -10.63 -12.80
CA ALA A 407 7.46 -10.82 -11.47
C ALA A 407 6.81 -9.91 -10.40
N SER A 408 5.59 -9.43 -10.64
CA SER A 408 4.91 -8.41 -9.82
C SER A 408 3.95 -8.97 -8.76
N LEU A 409 4.01 -10.27 -8.44
CA LEU A 409 3.31 -10.95 -7.32
C LEU A 409 1.87 -10.44 -7.01
N ASN A 410 0.97 -10.43 -8.00
CA ASN A 410 -0.44 -9.96 -7.92
C ASN A 410 -0.64 -8.43 -7.89
N CYS A 411 0.34 -7.63 -8.29
CA CYS A 411 0.14 -6.20 -8.46
C CYS A 411 -0.69 -5.90 -9.71
N TYR A 412 -2.02 -5.81 -9.57
CA TYR A 412 -2.93 -5.52 -10.70
C TYR A 412 -2.63 -4.19 -11.39
N ASN A 413 -2.13 -3.19 -10.66
CA ASN A 413 -1.72 -1.92 -11.27
C ASN A 413 -0.59 -2.12 -12.27
N THR A 414 0.36 -2.99 -11.95
CA THR A 414 1.46 -3.36 -12.85
C THR A 414 0.95 -4.15 -14.03
N LEU A 415 0.08 -5.14 -13.78
CA LEU A 415 -0.53 -5.90 -14.86
C LEU A 415 -1.26 -4.95 -15.84
N ALA A 416 -2.11 -4.07 -15.32
CA ALA A 416 -2.83 -3.07 -16.12
C ALA A 416 -1.90 -2.16 -16.93
N MET A 417 -0.78 -1.78 -16.34
CA MET A 417 0.22 -0.92 -16.98
C MET A 417 0.99 -1.65 -18.08
N VAL A 418 1.35 -2.92 -17.89
CA VAL A 418 2.30 -3.60 -18.78
C VAL A 418 1.67 -4.50 -19.82
N THR A 419 0.39 -4.90 -19.69
CA THR A 419 -0.28 -5.74 -20.69
C THR A 419 -0.14 -5.22 -22.13
N PRO A 420 -0.31 -3.92 -22.44
CA PRO A 420 -0.10 -3.44 -23.81
C PRO A 420 1.33 -3.69 -24.29
N ALA A 421 2.35 -3.43 -23.46
CA ALA A 421 3.74 -3.73 -23.81
C ALA A 421 4.00 -5.25 -23.94
N LEU A 422 3.32 -6.09 -23.16
CA LEU A 422 3.41 -7.55 -23.27
C LEU A 422 2.82 -8.06 -24.61
N ILE A 423 1.76 -7.44 -25.13
CA ILE A 423 1.24 -7.75 -26.47
C ILE A 423 2.30 -7.43 -27.53
N GLU A 424 2.95 -6.26 -27.42
CA GLU A 424 4.04 -5.87 -28.31
C GLU A 424 5.25 -6.81 -28.22
N MET A 425 5.60 -7.29 -27.02
CA MET A 425 6.66 -8.30 -26.82
C MET A 425 6.39 -9.59 -27.60
N LYS A 426 5.14 -10.07 -27.60
CA LYS A 426 4.75 -11.26 -28.38
C LYS A 426 4.91 -11.03 -29.88
N ARG A 427 4.54 -9.85 -30.37
CA ARG A 427 4.77 -9.46 -31.78
C ARG A 427 6.26 -9.44 -32.15
N ARG A 428 7.14 -9.16 -31.19
CA ARG A 428 8.60 -9.23 -31.35
C ARG A 428 9.20 -10.62 -31.11
N GLY A 429 8.35 -11.65 -31.02
CA GLY A 429 8.78 -13.03 -30.90
C GLY A 429 9.22 -13.44 -29.50
N PHE A 430 8.85 -12.72 -28.44
CA PHE A 430 9.09 -13.16 -27.06
C PHE A 430 7.91 -13.97 -26.52
N ALA A 431 8.20 -15.04 -25.79
CA ALA A 431 7.18 -15.74 -25.02
C ALA A 431 6.86 -14.96 -23.75
N VAL A 432 5.58 -14.75 -23.46
CA VAL A 432 5.12 -13.98 -22.30
C VAL A 432 4.41 -14.86 -21.28
N GLY A 433 4.74 -14.72 -20.00
CA GLY A 433 4.09 -15.43 -18.89
C GLY A 433 4.17 -14.68 -17.57
N SER A 434 3.88 -15.38 -16.47
CA SER A 434 4.11 -14.90 -15.11
C SER A 434 4.89 -15.93 -14.32
N LEU A 435 5.74 -15.47 -13.39
CA LEU A 435 6.32 -16.34 -12.37
C LEU A 435 5.26 -16.85 -11.40
N MET A 436 4.13 -16.16 -11.24
CA MET A 436 3.14 -16.49 -10.22
C MET A 436 1.79 -16.92 -10.80
N SER A 437 1.25 -18.00 -10.24
CA SER A 437 -0.11 -18.44 -10.53
C SER A 437 -1.16 -17.43 -10.07
N GLY A 438 -2.33 -17.47 -10.70
CA GLY A 438 -3.44 -16.56 -10.47
C GLY A 438 -3.31 -15.17 -11.11
N VAL A 439 -2.28 -14.92 -11.93
CA VAL A 439 -2.02 -13.60 -12.54
C VAL A 439 -2.28 -13.58 -14.05
N LEU A 440 -1.77 -14.59 -14.77
CA LEU A 440 -1.81 -14.69 -16.23
C LEU A 440 -2.14 -16.13 -16.63
N ASN A 441 -2.95 -16.33 -17.67
CA ASN A 441 -3.34 -17.66 -18.15
C ASN A 441 -2.47 -18.21 -19.29
N GLN A 442 -1.45 -17.44 -19.70
CA GLN A 442 -0.53 -17.83 -20.76
C GLN A 442 0.26 -19.07 -20.33
N ARG A 443 0.27 -20.07 -21.21
CA ARG A 443 1.09 -21.28 -21.08
C ARG A 443 2.42 -21.09 -21.81
N PRO A 444 3.47 -21.80 -21.41
CA PRO A 444 4.69 -21.86 -22.22
C PRO A 444 4.37 -22.44 -23.61
N PRO A 445 5.03 -21.96 -24.68
CA PRO A 445 4.98 -22.60 -26.00
C PRO A 445 5.38 -24.08 -25.90
N GLU A 446 4.74 -24.95 -26.71
CA GLU A 446 4.97 -26.40 -26.67
C GLU A 446 6.43 -26.79 -26.92
N ASN A 447 7.13 -26.05 -27.78
CA ASN A 447 8.53 -26.30 -28.15
C ASN A 447 9.55 -25.50 -27.30
N MET A 448 9.12 -24.91 -26.18
CA MET A 448 10.01 -24.16 -25.29
C MET A 448 10.96 -25.10 -24.54
N HIS A 449 12.19 -24.64 -24.27
CA HIS A 449 13.13 -25.36 -23.41
C HIS A 449 12.48 -25.72 -22.06
N PRO A 450 12.55 -26.98 -21.58
CA PRO A 450 11.80 -27.42 -20.39
C PRO A 450 12.05 -26.57 -19.15
N GLU A 451 13.29 -26.13 -18.94
CA GLU A 451 13.63 -25.29 -17.77
C GLU A 451 13.00 -23.91 -17.86
N LEU A 452 13.00 -23.27 -19.03
CA LEU A 452 12.30 -22.00 -19.25
C LEU A 452 10.79 -22.17 -19.08
N GLY A 453 10.23 -23.27 -19.62
CA GLY A 453 8.82 -23.61 -19.45
C GLY A 453 8.42 -23.80 -17.99
N SER A 454 9.32 -24.37 -17.18
CA SER A 454 9.10 -24.61 -15.74
C SER A 454 8.99 -23.34 -14.89
N LEU A 455 9.45 -22.19 -15.41
CA LEU A 455 9.35 -20.90 -14.73
C LEU A 455 7.92 -20.34 -14.75
N PHE A 456 7.07 -20.78 -15.69
CA PHE A 456 5.69 -20.31 -15.77
C PHE A 456 4.90 -20.79 -14.54
N ASN A 457 4.40 -19.83 -13.77
CA ASN A 457 3.61 -20.06 -12.56
C ASN A 457 4.34 -20.87 -11.47
N CYS A 458 5.68 -20.78 -11.40
CA CYS A 458 6.48 -21.50 -10.42
C CYS A 458 6.30 -21.01 -8.96
N ILE A 459 5.70 -19.83 -8.78
CA ILE A 459 5.25 -19.26 -7.50
C ILE A 459 3.74 -19.49 -7.40
N HIS A 460 3.28 -20.14 -6.34
CA HIS A 460 1.86 -20.41 -6.14
C HIS A 460 1.23 -19.31 -5.27
N ARG A 461 0.14 -18.71 -5.74
CA ARG A 461 -0.54 -17.60 -5.04
C ARG A 461 -0.87 -17.87 -3.57
N ASN A 462 -1.37 -19.08 -3.29
CA ASN A 462 -1.97 -19.44 -2.00
C ASN A 462 -1.10 -20.43 -1.19
N ARG A 463 0.15 -20.70 -1.59
CA ARG A 463 1.02 -21.71 -0.96
C ARG A 463 2.35 -21.15 -0.50
N GLU A 464 2.31 -20.12 0.36
CA GLU A 464 3.44 -19.85 1.24
C GLU A 464 3.48 -21.00 2.26
N ASP A 465 4.58 -21.76 2.30
CA ASP A 465 4.76 -22.87 3.24
C ASP A 465 5.03 -22.38 4.68
N GLY A 466 5.20 -21.06 4.86
CA GLY A 466 5.42 -20.41 6.14
C GLY A 466 6.79 -20.72 6.75
N GLN A 467 7.71 -21.26 5.96
CA GLN A 467 9.04 -21.69 6.38
C GLN A 467 10.11 -20.75 5.85
N VAL A 468 11.15 -20.56 6.66
CA VAL A 468 12.42 -20.00 6.21
C VAL A 468 13.33 -21.21 5.98
N SER A 469 13.58 -21.53 4.71
CA SER A 469 14.25 -22.76 4.28
C SER A 469 15.69 -22.52 3.83
N LEU A 470 16.00 -21.29 3.43
CA LEU A 470 17.33 -20.85 3.04
C LEU A 470 18.12 -20.37 4.27
N ALA A 471 19.44 -20.38 4.17
CA ALA A 471 20.33 -19.87 5.21
C ALA A 471 20.38 -18.33 5.13
N TRP A 472 19.59 -17.67 5.99
CA TRP A 472 19.59 -16.23 6.14
C TRP A 472 20.52 -15.79 7.27
N GLU A 473 21.38 -14.81 6.99
CA GLU A 473 22.20 -14.13 7.98
C GLU A 473 21.58 -12.75 8.25
N VAL A 474 21.16 -12.50 9.49
CA VAL A 474 20.51 -11.26 9.90
C VAL A 474 21.37 -10.55 10.94
N ASP A 475 21.87 -9.36 10.57
CA ASP A 475 22.51 -8.40 11.45
C ASP A 475 21.96 -7.01 11.11
N TRP A 476 20.93 -6.61 11.84
CA TRP A 476 20.17 -5.40 11.57
C TRP A 476 20.99 -4.13 11.81
N SER A 477 21.81 -4.11 12.86
CA SER A 477 22.72 -3.00 13.19
C SER A 477 23.70 -2.71 12.08
N GLU A 478 24.28 -3.75 11.48
CA GLU A 478 25.23 -3.63 10.38
C GLU A 478 24.53 -3.58 9.01
N ARG A 479 23.20 -3.42 8.98
CA ARG A 479 22.40 -3.28 7.75
C ARG A 479 22.53 -4.52 6.82
N ARG A 480 22.59 -5.71 7.41
CA ARG A 480 22.75 -7.00 6.70
C ARG A 480 21.55 -7.91 6.91
N VAL A 481 20.91 -8.29 5.80
CA VAL A 481 19.96 -9.40 5.73
C VAL A 481 20.32 -10.20 4.49
N MET A 482 21.25 -11.13 4.66
CA MET A 482 21.94 -11.79 3.56
C MET A 482 21.43 -13.21 3.33
N CYS A 483 21.37 -13.61 2.07
CA CYS A 483 21.20 -15.00 1.68
C CYS A 483 21.95 -15.24 0.36
N GLY A 484 22.73 -16.33 0.28
CA GLY A 484 23.50 -16.64 -0.93
C GLY A 484 24.49 -15.55 -1.35
N GLY A 485 25.07 -14.81 -0.39
CA GLY A 485 26.03 -13.73 -0.64
C GLY A 485 25.42 -12.39 -1.11
N ILE A 486 24.09 -12.28 -1.21
CA ILE A 486 23.39 -11.07 -1.62
C ILE A 486 22.72 -10.44 -0.38
N ASN A 487 22.85 -9.13 -0.21
CA ASN A 487 22.21 -8.39 0.89
C ASN A 487 20.84 -7.84 0.45
N TYR A 488 19.77 -8.29 1.11
CA TYR A 488 18.38 -7.92 0.86
C TYR A 488 17.83 -6.90 1.87
N TYR A 489 18.68 -6.38 2.75
CA TYR A 489 18.30 -5.48 3.84
C TYR A 489 17.47 -4.27 3.38
N GLN A 490 17.88 -3.59 2.31
CA GLN A 490 17.21 -2.37 1.84
C GLN A 490 15.72 -2.60 1.60
N GLY A 491 15.37 -3.58 0.77
CA GLY A 491 13.98 -3.80 0.41
C GLY A 491 13.11 -4.22 1.59
N ILE A 492 13.69 -4.96 2.53
CA ILE A 492 13.03 -5.35 3.78
C ILE A 492 12.81 -4.14 4.69
N TYR A 493 13.84 -3.32 4.88
CA TYR A 493 13.75 -2.07 5.64
C TYR A 493 12.72 -1.12 5.05
N GLU A 494 12.76 -0.85 3.74
CA GLU A 494 11.80 0.03 3.09
C GLU A 494 10.37 -0.50 3.22
N ARG A 495 10.19 -1.83 3.18
CA ARG A 495 8.88 -2.44 3.41
C ARG A 495 8.39 -2.21 4.84
N LEU A 496 9.25 -2.35 5.84
CA LEU A 496 8.90 -2.07 7.23
C LEU A 496 8.65 -0.58 7.45
N SER A 497 9.53 0.28 6.96
CA SER A 497 9.39 1.75 6.98
C SER A 497 8.08 2.22 6.37
N THR A 498 7.66 1.67 5.22
CA THR A 498 6.37 2.02 4.59
C THR A 498 5.15 1.42 5.31
N ILE A 499 5.28 0.27 5.97
CA ILE A 499 4.21 -0.34 6.78
C ILE A 499 3.97 0.46 8.06
N TYR A 500 5.05 0.91 8.70
CA TYR A 500 5.06 1.61 9.98
C TYR A 500 5.15 3.13 9.84
N ARG A 501 5.31 3.64 8.62
CA ARG A 501 5.27 5.06 8.27
C ARG A 501 6.25 5.91 9.08
N ARG A 502 7.47 5.40 9.23
CA ARG A 502 8.59 6.03 9.95
C ARG A 502 9.94 5.65 9.36
N ALA A 503 10.97 6.45 9.60
CA ALA A 503 12.34 6.10 9.23
C ALA A 503 12.93 5.10 10.23
N THR A 504 12.77 5.32 11.53
CA THR A 504 13.44 4.48 12.54
C THR A 504 12.77 3.11 12.69
N ILE A 505 13.50 2.01 12.44
CA ILE A 505 12.99 0.64 12.50
C ILE A 505 13.87 -0.24 13.41
N PHE A 506 13.25 -0.83 14.43
CA PHE A 506 13.85 -1.82 15.33
C PHE A 506 13.10 -3.15 15.16
N ILE A 507 13.77 -4.17 14.65
CA ILE A 507 13.12 -5.47 14.35
C ILE A 507 12.95 -6.34 15.59
N GLU A 508 13.44 -5.89 16.74
CA GLU A 508 13.28 -6.53 18.04
C GLU A 508 11.96 -6.11 18.72
N GLU A 509 11.35 -5.01 18.27
CA GLU A 509 10.14 -4.45 18.86
C GLU A 509 8.87 -5.01 18.22
N GLU A 510 7.85 -5.33 19.02
CA GLU A 510 6.52 -5.67 18.51
C GLU A 510 5.72 -4.40 18.16
N PRO A 511 5.10 -4.29 16.97
CA PRO A 511 4.74 -5.39 16.07
C PRO A 511 5.74 -5.65 14.92
N ILE A 512 6.86 -4.93 14.90
CA ILE A 512 7.82 -4.91 13.80
C ILE A 512 8.49 -6.28 13.67
N ALA A 513 8.87 -6.92 14.78
CA ALA A 513 9.48 -8.26 14.82
C ALA A 513 8.63 -9.31 14.09
N SER A 514 7.36 -9.46 14.48
CA SER A 514 6.42 -10.35 13.82
C SER A 514 6.24 -10.05 12.33
N THR A 515 6.20 -8.77 11.95
CA THR A 515 6.09 -8.36 10.54
C THR A 515 7.36 -8.68 9.75
N PHE A 516 8.54 -8.47 10.33
CA PHE A 516 9.83 -8.82 9.75
C PHE A 516 9.90 -10.32 9.48
N MET A 517 9.53 -11.17 10.45
CA MET A 517 9.54 -12.63 10.26
C MET A 517 8.57 -13.09 9.17
N SER A 518 7.36 -12.53 9.11
CA SER A 518 6.42 -12.81 8.01
C SER A 518 6.98 -12.37 6.66
N LEU A 519 7.66 -11.22 6.61
CA LEU A 519 8.29 -10.73 5.41
C LEU A 519 9.47 -11.61 4.97
N LEU A 520 10.29 -12.08 5.91
CA LEU A 520 11.42 -12.96 5.65
C LEU A 520 10.97 -14.30 5.03
N LYS A 521 9.91 -14.92 5.56
CA LYS A 521 9.28 -16.14 4.99
C LYS A 521 8.85 -15.92 3.53
N ARG A 522 8.25 -14.77 3.23
CA ARG A 522 7.88 -14.41 1.85
C ARG A 522 9.09 -14.16 0.95
N CYS A 523 10.14 -13.54 1.47
CA CYS A 523 11.39 -13.31 0.74
C CYS A 523 12.06 -14.65 0.41
N ASP A 524 12.12 -15.58 1.36
CA ASP A 524 12.64 -16.94 1.19
C ASP A 524 11.91 -17.68 0.05
N TYR A 525 10.57 -17.66 0.08
CA TYR A 525 9.76 -18.29 -0.94
C TYR A 525 10.02 -17.73 -2.35
N VAL A 526 10.13 -16.40 -2.48
CA VAL A 526 10.46 -15.74 -3.75
C VAL A 526 11.89 -16.04 -4.18
N LEU A 527 12.84 -16.10 -3.25
CA LEU A 527 14.24 -16.37 -3.54
C LEU A 527 14.46 -17.80 -4.05
N ARG A 528 13.71 -18.79 -3.53
CA ARG A 528 13.68 -20.15 -4.10
C ARG A 528 13.20 -20.19 -5.55
N ALA A 529 12.25 -19.33 -5.92
CA ALA A 529 11.87 -19.18 -7.33
C ALA A 529 12.99 -18.52 -8.16
N CYS A 530 13.71 -17.55 -7.58
CA CYS A 530 14.86 -16.93 -8.24
C CYS A 530 16.00 -17.93 -8.49
N GLN A 531 16.24 -18.89 -7.59
CA GLN A 531 17.19 -19.99 -7.81
C GLN A 531 16.82 -20.86 -9.01
N LYS A 532 15.51 -21.08 -9.27
CA LYS A 532 15.05 -21.76 -10.49
C LYS A 532 15.31 -20.93 -11.74
N VAL A 533 15.13 -19.60 -11.64
CA VAL A 533 15.44 -18.68 -12.74
C VAL A 533 16.93 -18.69 -13.06
N GLU A 534 17.80 -18.70 -12.05
CA GLU A 534 19.25 -18.83 -12.22
C GLU A 534 19.61 -20.13 -12.93
N ALA A 535 19.11 -21.29 -12.47
CA ALA A 535 19.35 -22.56 -13.14
C ALA A 535 18.90 -22.54 -14.62
N ALA A 536 17.72 -22.00 -14.90
CA ALA A 536 17.22 -21.87 -16.27
C ALA A 536 18.06 -20.90 -17.12
N ALA A 537 18.60 -19.84 -16.52
CA ALA A 537 19.48 -18.88 -17.20
C ALA A 537 20.86 -19.50 -17.52
N GLU A 538 21.39 -20.36 -16.65
CA GLU A 538 22.66 -21.05 -16.87
C GLU A 538 22.57 -22.11 -17.99
N ASN A 539 21.40 -22.76 -18.12
CA ASN A 539 21.19 -23.84 -19.08
C ASN A 539 20.57 -23.38 -20.41
N SER A 540 20.36 -22.08 -20.61
CA SER A 540 19.75 -21.54 -21.83
C SER A 540 20.43 -20.24 -22.26
N GLU A 541 20.81 -20.12 -23.52
CA GLU A 541 21.31 -18.84 -24.07
C GLU A 541 20.19 -17.81 -24.30
N ALA A 542 18.92 -18.24 -24.31
CA ALA A 542 17.81 -17.35 -24.53
C ALA A 542 17.68 -16.32 -23.39
N PRO A 543 17.42 -15.04 -23.71
CA PRO A 543 17.23 -14.00 -22.71
C PRO A 543 15.98 -14.24 -21.86
N ILE A 544 16.13 -14.05 -20.55
CA ILE A 544 15.09 -14.09 -19.53
C ILE A 544 14.90 -12.68 -18.99
N ILE A 545 13.74 -12.09 -19.22
CA ILE A 545 13.37 -10.75 -18.75
C ILE A 545 12.33 -10.89 -17.65
N LEU A 546 12.71 -10.54 -16.43
CA LEU A 546 11.78 -10.46 -15.31
C LEU A 546 11.21 -9.04 -15.24
N LEU A 547 9.91 -8.92 -15.47
CA LEU A 547 9.22 -7.64 -15.46
C LEU A 547 8.53 -7.41 -14.11
N GLY A 548 8.94 -6.36 -13.40
CA GLY A 548 8.41 -6.04 -12.08
C GLY A 548 7.94 -4.60 -11.94
N SER A 549 7.45 -4.28 -10.75
CA SER A 549 7.17 -2.94 -10.25
C SER A 549 7.48 -2.89 -8.76
N ASN A 550 7.41 -1.71 -8.13
CA ASN A 550 7.65 -1.55 -6.69
C ASN A 550 8.97 -2.20 -6.24
N SER A 551 9.97 -2.20 -7.13
CA SER A 551 11.23 -2.93 -6.95
C SER A 551 12.08 -2.44 -5.78
N HIS A 552 11.65 -1.37 -5.09
CA HIS A 552 12.28 -0.80 -3.92
C HIS A 552 11.83 -1.46 -2.60
N VAL A 553 10.69 -2.18 -2.58
CA VAL A 553 10.20 -2.87 -1.37
C VAL A 553 10.15 -4.39 -1.53
N ALA A 554 10.45 -5.09 -0.45
CA ALA A 554 10.29 -6.54 -0.37
C ALA A 554 8.80 -6.96 -0.38
N PRO A 555 8.46 -8.13 -0.94
CA PRO A 555 9.38 -9.11 -1.54
C PRO A 555 9.76 -8.84 -3.01
N TYR A 556 9.25 -7.77 -3.64
CA TYR A 556 9.53 -7.49 -5.07
C TYR A 556 11.01 -7.16 -5.32
N SER A 557 11.60 -6.39 -4.41
CA SER A 557 13.03 -6.06 -4.45
C SER A 557 13.94 -7.29 -4.42
N VAL A 558 13.52 -8.41 -3.83
CA VAL A 558 14.32 -9.66 -3.78
C VAL A 558 14.70 -10.11 -5.18
N ILE A 559 13.76 -10.00 -6.13
CA ILE A 559 13.98 -10.39 -7.53
C ILE A 559 14.98 -9.43 -8.20
N ARG A 560 14.82 -8.11 -7.97
CA ARG A 560 15.77 -7.09 -8.45
C ARG A 560 17.17 -7.35 -7.91
N ASP A 561 17.30 -7.45 -6.59
CA ASP A 561 18.57 -7.58 -5.88
C ASP A 561 19.25 -8.90 -6.24
N PHE A 562 18.48 -9.97 -6.44
CA PHE A 562 18.98 -11.24 -6.97
C PHE A 562 19.58 -11.09 -8.37
N CYS A 563 18.84 -10.51 -9.32
CA CYS A 563 19.34 -10.31 -10.68
C CYS A 563 20.58 -9.40 -10.72
N LEU A 564 20.62 -8.35 -9.90
CA LEU A 564 21.78 -7.47 -9.74
C LEU A 564 22.98 -8.21 -9.16
N GLY A 565 22.77 -8.99 -8.09
CA GLY A 565 23.84 -9.73 -7.41
C GLY A 565 24.42 -10.86 -8.25
N LYS A 566 23.59 -11.60 -9.00
CA LYS A 566 24.03 -12.68 -9.88
C LYS A 566 24.65 -12.20 -11.19
N SER A 567 24.15 -11.09 -11.75
CA SER A 567 24.72 -10.46 -12.94
C SER A 567 24.87 -11.40 -14.16
N LEU A 568 23.94 -12.35 -14.35
CA LEU A 568 24.00 -13.28 -15.48
C LEU A 568 23.76 -12.55 -16.82
N PRO A 569 24.51 -12.83 -17.90
CA PRO A 569 24.44 -12.05 -19.15
C PRO A 569 23.07 -12.04 -19.84
N ASN A 570 22.33 -13.14 -19.74
CA ASN A 570 21.02 -13.36 -20.34
C ASN A 570 19.85 -13.10 -19.37
N LEU A 571 20.11 -12.71 -18.11
CA LEU A 571 19.07 -12.42 -17.13
C LEU A 571 18.94 -10.91 -16.94
N ARG A 572 17.73 -10.39 -17.17
CA ARG A 572 17.40 -8.97 -17.00
C ARG A 572 16.28 -8.78 -15.99
N TYR A 573 16.37 -7.69 -15.22
CA TYR A 573 15.26 -7.22 -14.39
C TYR A 573 14.82 -5.84 -14.86
N VAL A 574 13.62 -5.77 -15.40
CA VAL A 574 13.04 -4.55 -15.95
C VAL A 574 11.91 -4.07 -15.03
N THR A 575 12.03 -2.85 -14.54
CA THR A 575 10.99 -2.25 -13.72
C THR A 575 10.09 -1.35 -14.55
N CYS A 576 8.79 -1.45 -14.30
CA CYS A 576 7.77 -0.56 -14.84
C CYS A 576 7.02 0.06 -13.67
N ASN A 577 6.99 1.39 -13.57
CA ASN A 577 6.18 2.13 -12.59
C ASN A 577 5.36 3.22 -13.28
N VAL A 578 4.37 3.76 -12.57
CA VAL A 578 3.74 5.03 -12.94
C VAL A 578 4.84 6.10 -13.05
N ALA A 579 4.80 6.91 -14.11
CA ALA A 579 5.76 7.99 -14.27
C ALA A 579 5.48 9.13 -13.28
N TYR A 580 6.28 10.19 -13.31
CA TYR A 580 6.23 11.27 -12.33
C TYR A 580 5.06 12.27 -12.51
N GLU A 581 3.89 11.78 -12.93
CA GLU A 581 2.71 12.56 -13.31
C GLU A 581 2.11 13.39 -12.17
N ASN A 582 2.17 12.91 -10.93
CA ASN A 582 1.62 13.63 -9.77
C ASN A 582 2.31 14.98 -9.57
N TYR A 583 3.62 15.00 -9.77
CA TYR A 583 4.44 16.19 -9.65
C TYR A 583 4.03 17.26 -10.68
N TYR A 584 3.75 16.84 -11.91
CA TYR A 584 3.37 17.73 -13.01
C TYR A 584 1.90 18.13 -13.01
N SER A 585 1.01 17.31 -12.45
CA SER A 585 -0.43 17.57 -12.40
C SER A 585 -0.89 18.25 -11.11
N ASN A 586 0.03 18.47 -10.15
CA ASN A 586 -0.27 18.95 -8.79
C ASN A 586 -1.40 18.12 -8.13
N LEU A 587 -1.39 16.81 -8.34
CA LEU A 587 -2.40 15.84 -7.86
C LEU A 587 -3.82 16.10 -8.40
N GLY A 588 -3.94 16.79 -9.53
CA GLY A 588 -5.23 17.06 -10.17
C GLY A 588 -5.90 15.81 -10.77
N GLY A 589 -5.14 14.74 -11.01
CA GLY A 589 -5.63 13.47 -11.52
C GLY A 589 -5.68 12.38 -10.44
N LYS A 590 -6.68 11.49 -10.50
CA LYS A 590 -6.72 10.25 -9.69
C LYS A 590 -6.20 9.03 -10.46
N TYR A 591 -6.13 9.15 -11.78
CA TYR A 591 -5.79 8.06 -12.68
C TYR A 591 -4.49 8.38 -13.40
N SER A 592 -3.61 7.39 -13.45
CA SER A 592 -2.36 7.49 -14.20
C SER A 592 -2.59 7.31 -15.70
N ARG A 593 -1.83 8.04 -16.51
CA ARG A 593 -1.88 8.02 -17.97
C ARG A 593 -0.53 7.74 -18.63
N SER A 594 0.48 7.36 -17.86
CA SER A 594 1.81 7.07 -18.36
C SER A 594 2.52 6.03 -17.50
N MET A 595 3.59 5.50 -18.05
CA MET A 595 4.49 4.59 -17.37
C MET A 595 5.93 4.99 -17.66
N ALA A 596 6.83 4.60 -16.77
CA ALA A 596 8.25 4.69 -16.97
C ALA A 596 8.86 3.28 -16.93
N VAL A 597 9.85 3.04 -17.80
CA VAL A 597 10.44 1.71 -18.03
C VAL A 597 11.96 1.81 -18.01
N VAL A 598 12.60 1.02 -17.15
CA VAL A 598 14.07 0.93 -17.05
C VAL A 598 14.49 -0.51 -16.77
N ASP A 599 15.50 -0.99 -17.50
CA ASP A 599 16.27 -2.17 -17.12
C ASP A 599 17.25 -1.80 -15.99
N MET A 600 16.97 -2.31 -14.79
CA MET A 600 17.79 -2.01 -13.61
C MET A 600 19.09 -2.83 -13.59
N THR A 601 19.16 -3.96 -14.29
CA THR A 601 20.40 -4.73 -14.41
C THR A 601 21.41 -4.04 -15.32
N LEU A 602 20.93 -3.32 -16.32
CA LEU A 602 21.72 -2.45 -17.19
C LEU A 602 22.07 -1.12 -16.51
N HIS A 603 21.09 -0.48 -15.87
CA HIS A 603 21.25 0.81 -15.19
C HIS A 603 21.24 0.64 -13.67
N ARG A 604 22.31 0.07 -13.11
CA ARG A 604 22.38 -0.36 -11.69
C ARG A 604 22.20 0.76 -10.67
N GLU A 605 22.59 1.98 -11.04
CA GLU A 605 22.45 3.17 -10.19
C GLU A 605 21.02 3.76 -10.21
N CYS A 606 20.14 3.26 -11.08
CA CYS A 606 18.77 3.73 -11.18
C CYS A 606 17.86 3.00 -10.18
N ARG A 607 17.34 3.72 -9.19
CA ARG A 607 16.46 3.14 -8.16
C ARG A 607 14.98 3.12 -8.53
N ALA A 608 14.56 3.97 -9.45
CA ALA A 608 13.18 4.07 -9.91
C ALA A 608 13.13 4.50 -11.38
N PRO A 609 12.22 3.94 -12.21
CA PRO A 609 12.27 4.11 -13.66
C PRO A 609 11.90 5.51 -14.13
N PHE A 610 11.23 6.31 -13.30
CA PHE A 610 10.89 7.69 -13.61
C PHE A 610 12.06 8.67 -13.38
N LEU A 611 13.19 8.19 -12.86
CA LEU A 611 14.41 8.96 -12.71
C LEU A 611 15.22 8.94 -14.01
N ALA A 612 16.04 9.97 -14.20
CA ALA A 612 16.77 10.13 -15.45
C ALA A 612 18.00 9.21 -15.52
N ILE A 613 18.22 8.63 -16.70
CA ILE A 613 19.49 7.98 -17.03
C ILE A 613 20.40 9.03 -17.67
N LYS A 614 21.58 9.26 -17.09
CA LYS A 614 22.51 10.33 -17.50
C LYS A 614 22.75 10.37 -19.02
N SER A 615 23.10 9.24 -19.62
CA SER A 615 23.40 9.15 -21.06
C SER A 615 22.20 9.49 -21.95
N ARG A 616 20.98 9.18 -21.51
CA ARG A 616 19.74 9.53 -22.23
C ARG A 616 19.45 11.01 -22.08
N PHE A 617 19.60 11.56 -20.88
CA PHE A 617 19.41 12.98 -20.62
C PHE A 617 20.42 13.85 -21.39
N ASP A 618 21.72 13.53 -21.36
CA ASP A 618 22.75 14.31 -22.05
C ASP A 618 22.50 14.37 -23.58
N ARG A 619 22.05 13.25 -24.17
CA ARG A 619 21.63 13.21 -25.58
C ARG A 619 20.43 14.12 -25.84
N TRP A 620 19.38 13.99 -25.02
CA TRP A 620 18.17 14.80 -25.13
C TRP A 620 18.47 16.30 -24.92
N TYR A 621 19.32 16.65 -23.96
CA TYR A 621 19.70 18.03 -23.64
C TYR A 621 20.41 18.71 -24.82
N THR A 622 21.24 17.98 -25.55
CA THR A 622 21.94 18.50 -26.73
C THR A 622 20.97 18.98 -27.82
N GLU A 623 19.81 18.32 -27.94
CA GLU A 623 18.80 18.63 -28.96
C GLU A 623 17.76 19.65 -28.48
N PHE A 624 17.33 19.57 -27.22
CA PHE A 624 16.15 20.31 -26.72
C PHE A 624 16.41 21.20 -25.50
N GLY A 625 17.58 21.08 -24.86
CA GLY A 625 17.83 21.51 -23.49
C GLY A 625 17.77 23.02 -23.23
N ARG A 626 17.92 23.85 -24.26
CA ARG A 626 17.88 25.32 -24.18
C ARG A 626 16.72 25.93 -24.99
N SER A 627 15.60 25.22 -25.08
CA SER A 627 14.40 25.69 -25.76
C SER A 627 13.52 26.57 -24.84
N ASP A 628 12.71 27.45 -25.44
CA ASP A 628 11.72 28.25 -24.70
C ASP A 628 10.73 27.37 -23.93
N ALA A 629 10.38 26.20 -24.46
CA ALA A 629 9.50 25.22 -23.82
C ALA A 629 10.05 24.70 -22.48
N VAL A 630 11.38 24.57 -22.34
CA VAL A 630 12.01 24.19 -21.07
C VAL A 630 11.80 25.29 -20.04
N ARG A 631 12.05 26.55 -20.41
CA ARG A 631 11.88 27.70 -19.51
C ARG A 631 10.42 27.90 -19.12
N GLU A 632 9.51 27.90 -20.09
CA GLU A 632 8.07 28.04 -19.84
C GLU A 632 7.56 26.94 -18.89
N ARG A 633 8.00 25.69 -19.09
CA ARG A 633 7.62 24.58 -18.21
C ARG A 633 8.15 24.78 -16.79
N PHE A 634 9.39 25.25 -16.65
CA PHE A 634 10.01 25.53 -15.36
C PHE A 634 9.23 26.63 -14.59
N ASP A 635 8.93 27.75 -15.25
CA ASP A 635 8.20 28.87 -14.65
C ASP A 635 6.76 28.46 -14.23
N ASN A 636 6.09 27.64 -15.04
CA ASN A 636 4.79 27.07 -14.71
C ASN A 636 4.83 26.14 -13.49
N LEU A 637 5.92 25.40 -13.28
CA LEU A 637 6.08 24.53 -12.11
C LEU A 637 6.35 25.34 -10.84
N LEU A 638 7.15 26.40 -10.93
CA LEU A 638 7.47 27.27 -9.80
C LEU A 638 6.27 28.11 -9.34
N SER A 639 5.39 28.50 -10.26
CA SER A 639 4.17 29.25 -9.94
C SER A 639 3.06 28.39 -9.33
N ALA A 640 3.18 27.05 -9.36
CA ALA A 640 2.21 26.16 -8.76
C ALA A 640 2.26 26.25 -7.22
N ASN A 641 1.16 26.67 -6.59
CA ASN A 641 1.04 26.70 -5.13
C ASN A 641 0.90 25.27 -4.57
N ARG A 642 2.03 24.63 -4.24
CA ARG A 642 2.08 23.25 -3.72
C ARG A 642 2.00 23.17 -2.20
N SER A 643 2.47 24.21 -1.49
CA SER A 643 2.43 24.26 -0.03
C SER A 643 1.05 24.65 0.51
N GLY A 644 0.21 25.31 -0.31
CA GLY A 644 -1.10 25.81 0.11
C GLY A 644 -0.95 26.98 1.09
N LYS A 645 -0.21 28.02 0.69
CA LYS A 645 0.15 29.23 1.46
C LYS A 645 -0.84 29.57 2.59
N ALA A 646 -0.35 29.61 3.83
CA ALA A 646 -1.05 30.20 4.96
C ALA A 646 -0.92 31.73 4.90
N ILE A 647 -1.97 32.47 5.28
CA ILE A 647 -1.92 33.94 5.31
C ILE A 647 -1.33 34.37 6.66
N GLY A 648 -0.16 35.01 6.66
CA GLY A 648 0.35 35.82 7.78
C GLY A 648 1.46 35.24 8.67
N SER A 649 1.90 33.99 8.48
CA SER A 649 3.05 33.42 9.22
C SER A 649 4.41 33.89 8.71
N ASP A 650 4.48 34.31 7.46
CA ASP A 650 5.74 34.44 6.73
C ASP A 650 6.50 35.73 7.09
N ASP A 651 5.80 36.71 7.67
CA ASP A 651 6.36 38.04 7.95
C ASP A 651 7.39 38.02 9.10
N GLU A 652 7.20 37.19 10.13
CA GLU A 652 8.15 37.10 11.25
C GLU A 652 9.41 36.34 10.83
N ILE A 653 9.23 35.16 10.23
CA ILE A 653 10.34 34.34 9.74
C ILE A 653 11.12 35.08 8.65
N GLY A 654 10.41 35.76 7.73
CA GLY A 654 11.03 36.60 6.72
C GLY A 654 11.90 37.71 7.32
N ARG A 655 11.46 38.34 8.41
CA ARG A 655 12.28 39.31 9.15
C ARG A 655 13.49 38.65 9.80
N THR A 656 13.35 37.48 10.44
CA THR A 656 14.49 36.74 11.01
C THR A 656 15.55 36.43 9.95
N ILE A 657 15.13 35.98 8.78
CA ILE A 657 16.05 35.70 7.65
C ILE A 657 16.72 36.99 7.19
N GLN A 658 15.96 38.07 7.02
CA GLN A 658 16.48 39.37 6.60
C GLN A 658 17.50 39.92 7.61
N THR A 659 17.20 39.88 8.92
CA THR A 659 18.11 40.29 9.99
C THR A 659 19.40 39.48 9.95
N ALA A 660 19.34 38.16 9.83
CA ALA A 660 20.54 37.34 9.76
C ALA A 660 21.42 37.71 8.54
N ARG A 661 20.82 37.98 7.38
CA ARG A 661 21.56 38.44 6.19
C ARG A 661 22.21 39.81 6.42
N GLU A 662 21.51 40.73 7.08
CA GLU A 662 22.04 42.05 7.45
C GLU A 662 23.21 41.96 8.45
N GLU A 663 23.19 40.95 9.32
CA GLU A 663 24.28 40.61 10.24
C GLU A 663 25.47 39.91 9.53
N GLY A 664 25.37 39.66 8.22
CA GLY A 664 26.39 38.97 7.44
C GLY A 664 26.40 37.45 7.62
N ARG A 665 25.37 36.89 8.26
CA ARG A 665 25.23 35.45 8.45
C ARG A 665 24.77 34.78 7.16
N LYS A 666 25.34 33.62 6.88
CA LYS A 666 24.92 32.76 5.77
C LYS A 666 23.60 32.08 6.10
N VAL A 667 22.62 32.18 5.19
CA VAL A 667 21.32 31.52 5.32
C VAL A 667 21.34 30.19 4.57
N VAL A 668 21.29 29.11 5.33
CA VAL A 668 21.30 27.72 4.82
C VAL A 668 19.94 27.11 5.07
N CYS A 669 19.36 26.40 4.09
CA CYS A 669 18.11 25.67 4.29
C CYS A 669 18.26 24.17 4.01
N CYS A 670 17.99 23.35 5.02
CA CYS A 670 17.80 21.91 4.88
C CYS A 670 16.36 21.61 4.45
N PHE A 671 16.17 21.07 3.24
CA PHE A 671 14.85 20.65 2.77
C PHE A 671 14.60 19.18 3.11
N GLY A 672 13.51 18.95 3.83
CA GLY A 672 13.01 17.64 4.21
C GLY A 672 12.33 16.89 3.08
N LYS A 673 12.23 15.57 3.27
CA LYS A 673 11.43 14.64 2.46
C LYS A 673 10.52 13.83 3.38
N ILE A 674 9.55 13.13 2.80
CA ILE A 674 8.77 12.13 3.54
C ILE A 674 9.73 11.04 4.02
N LEU A 675 9.80 10.84 5.35
CA LEU A 675 10.82 10.01 5.97
C LEU A 675 10.78 8.54 5.55
N CYS A 676 9.59 8.01 5.29
CA CYS A 676 9.38 6.62 4.87
C CYS A 676 9.36 6.41 3.34
N ASP A 677 9.62 7.45 2.55
CA ASP A 677 9.59 7.39 1.08
C ASP A 677 10.99 7.15 0.52
N LEU A 678 11.18 6.03 -0.19
CA LEU A 678 12.48 5.57 -0.71
C LEU A 678 13.59 5.68 0.35
N SER A 679 13.30 5.20 1.56
CA SER A 679 14.21 5.21 2.71
C SER A 679 15.29 4.17 2.51
N VAL A 680 16.25 4.47 1.62
CA VAL A 680 17.34 3.55 1.31
C VAL A 680 18.34 3.57 2.45
N PRO A 681 18.55 2.46 3.17
CA PRO A 681 19.38 2.51 4.36
C PRO A 681 20.85 2.77 4.06
N TYR A 682 21.35 2.38 2.89
CA TYR A 682 22.71 2.69 2.45
C TYR A 682 22.77 3.94 1.56
N ASP A 683 21.72 4.77 1.52
CA ASP A 683 21.75 6.09 0.86
C ASP A 683 22.71 7.06 1.56
N GLY A 684 23.37 6.61 2.63
CA GLY A 684 24.48 7.29 3.26
C GLY A 684 25.59 7.63 2.26
N GLY A 685 25.94 8.91 2.20
CA GLY A 685 27.08 9.38 1.43
C GLY A 685 28.38 9.36 2.24
N PRO A 686 29.48 9.86 1.67
CA PRO A 686 30.77 9.98 2.36
C PRO A 686 30.72 10.80 3.67
N ALA A 687 29.72 11.67 3.82
CA ALA A 687 29.56 12.52 5.00
C ALA A 687 28.60 11.96 6.06
N HIS A 688 27.59 11.18 5.69
CA HIS A 688 26.52 10.81 6.64
C HIS A 688 26.04 9.39 6.41
N LEU A 689 25.72 8.70 7.49
CA LEU A 689 25.24 7.32 7.46
C LEU A 689 23.83 7.21 6.88
N ASP A 690 22.99 8.20 7.16
CA ASP A 690 21.61 8.32 6.73
C ASP A 690 21.10 9.76 6.92
N MET A 691 19.83 9.97 6.60
CA MET A 691 19.17 11.27 6.69
C MET A 691 19.03 11.79 8.13
N ILE A 692 18.91 10.91 9.13
CA ILE A 692 18.79 11.30 10.54
C ILE A 692 20.15 11.81 11.03
N ASP A 693 21.23 11.11 10.69
CA ASP A 693 22.60 11.57 10.93
C ASP A 693 22.86 12.91 10.22
N TRP A 694 22.40 13.08 8.98
CA TRP A 694 22.53 14.33 8.23
C TRP A 694 21.87 15.53 8.89
N ILE A 695 20.59 15.44 9.27
CA ILE A 695 19.88 16.58 9.84
C ILE A 695 20.47 16.95 11.21
N ASN A 696 20.82 15.96 12.03
CA ASN A 696 21.45 16.19 13.33
C ASN A 696 22.86 16.78 13.20
N HIS A 697 23.66 16.32 12.22
CA HIS A 697 24.97 16.91 11.95
C HIS A 697 24.84 18.37 11.50
N SER A 698 23.86 18.69 10.66
CA SER A 698 23.59 20.06 10.19
C SER A 698 23.23 21.00 11.35
N ILE A 699 22.38 20.54 12.27
CA ILE A 699 22.01 21.28 13.49
C ILE A 699 23.22 21.49 14.39
N ASN A 700 24.07 20.48 14.53
CA ASN A 700 25.30 20.58 15.34
C ASN A 700 26.30 21.59 14.74
N ILE A 701 26.43 21.64 13.41
CA ILE A 701 27.27 22.65 12.74
C ILE A 701 26.72 24.04 13.02
N ALA A 702 25.41 24.24 12.90
CA ALA A 702 24.77 25.51 13.26
C ALA A 702 25.02 25.92 14.70
N ALA A 703 24.89 24.98 15.64
CA ALA A 703 25.13 25.25 17.06
C ALA A 703 26.57 25.71 17.35
N LYS A 704 27.57 25.23 16.59
CA LYS A 704 28.97 25.64 16.71
C LYS A 704 29.26 27.01 16.07
N HIS A 705 28.41 27.44 15.14
CA HIS A 705 28.58 28.65 14.34
C HIS A 705 27.39 29.63 14.46
N PRO A 706 27.00 30.04 15.68
CA PRO A 706 25.80 30.84 15.91
C PRO A 706 25.84 32.22 15.24
N ASN A 707 27.04 32.79 15.08
CA ASN A 707 27.26 34.11 14.49
C ASN A 707 27.60 34.07 12.99
N ASP A 708 27.78 32.87 12.42
CA ASP A 708 28.17 32.73 11.01
C ASP A 708 27.01 32.21 10.18
N ILE A 709 26.12 31.39 10.75
CA ILE A 709 25.03 30.76 10.00
C ILE A 709 23.66 30.90 10.67
N LEU A 710 22.64 31.04 9.84
CA LEU A 710 21.23 30.78 10.16
C LEU A 710 20.81 29.51 9.42
N LEU A 711 20.46 28.46 10.16
CA LEU A 711 19.97 27.21 9.58
C LEU A 711 18.45 27.19 9.60
N LEU A 712 17.85 27.02 8.43
CA LEU A 712 16.42 26.75 8.26
C LEU A 712 16.22 25.25 8.04
N ILE A 713 15.18 24.68 8.64
CA ILE A 713 14.76 23.30 8.39
C ILE A 713 13.34 23.34 7.84
N LYS A 714 13.18 22.99 6.56
CA LYS A 714 11.89 23.01 5.86
C LYS A 714 11.33 21.59 5.73
N PRO A 715 10.29 21.19 6.49
CA PRO A 715 9.67 19.88 6.31
C PRO A 715 8.93 19.78 4.97
N HIS A 716 8.75 18.55 4.49
CA HIS A 716 8.13 18.30 3.19
C HIS A 716 6.62 18.58 3.24
N PRO A 717 6.04 19.38 2.31
CA PRO A 717 4.64 19.83 2.41
C PRO A 717 3.61 18.69 2.42
N HIS A 718 4.00 17.49 1.98
CA HIS A 718 3.12 16.32 1.92
C HIS A 718 3.21 15.39 3.14
N GLU A 719 4.00 15.70 4.17
CA GLU A 719 3.95 14.96 5.45
C GLU A 719 2.56 15.02 6.10
N LEU A 720 1.81 16.12 5.86
CA LEU A 720 0.45 16.32 6.37
C LEU A 720 -0.65 15.91 5.38
N ARG A 721 -0.31 15.26 4.26
CA ARG A 721 -1.26 14.89 3.19
C ARG A 721 -1.46 13.38 3.15
N PRO A 722 -2.57 12.84 3.70
CA PRO A 722 -2.82 11.41 3.77
C PRO A 722 -2.86 10.73 2.41
N GLU A 723 -3.28 11.41 1.33
CA GLU A 723 -3.30 10.87 -0.03
C GLU A 723 -1.89 10.56 -0.60
N ILE A 724 -0.83 11.11 0.02
CA ILE A 724 0.57 10.86 -0.33
C ILE A 724 1.25 10.07 0.78
N ALA A 725 1.34 10.62 1.98
CA ALA A 725 2.14 10.04 3.06
C ALA A 725 1.40 8.97 3.88
N LEU A 726 0.06 8.91 3.79
CA LEU A 726 -0.83 8.26 4.76
C LEU A 726 -0.63 8.84 6.19
N GLU A 727 -0.97 8.07 7.23
CA GLU A 727 -0.70 8.42 8.63
C GLU A 727 0.79 8.20 8.94
N LEU A 728 1.60 9.25 8.91
CA LEU A 728 2.99 9.21 9.38
C LEU A 728 3.01 9.02 10.90
N THR A 729 3.86 8.11 11.38
CA THR A 729 4.14 7.93 12.82
C THR A 729 5.43 8.62 13.26
N GLU A 730 6.22 9.08 12.31
CA GLU A 730 7.44 9.86 12.53
C GLU A 730 7.54 10.89 11.38
N GLN A 731 7.66 12.16 11.75
CA GLN A 731 7.85 13.31 10.88
C GLN A 731 9.28 13.83 11.00
N LEU A 732 9.70 14.74 10.11
CA LEU A 732 11.05 15.32 10.17
C LEU A 732 11.33 15.99 11.53
N ARG A 733 10.31 16.58 12.15
CA ARG A 733 10.44 17.20 13.47
C ARG A 733 10.81 16.19 14.57
N ASP A 734 10.31 14.96 14.48
CA ASP A 734 10.48 13.93 15.49
C ASP A 734 11.91 13.37 15.53
N VAL A 735 12.66 13.50 14.43
CA VAL A 735 14.07 13.08 14.34
C VAL A 735 15.06 14.21 14.62
N CYS A 736 14.57 15.42 14.91
CA CYS A 736 15.37 16.56 15.34
C CYS A 736 15.47 16.60 16.88
N PRO A 737 16.49 17.26 17.45
CA PRO A 737 16.56 17.47 18.90
C PRO A 737 15.35 18.27 19.41
N PRO A 738 14.84 17.97 20.63
CA PRO A 738 13.66 18.64 21.16
C PRO A 738 13.88 20.14 21.34
N ASN A 739 15.08 20.54 21.77
CA ASN A 739 15.49 21.93 21.90
C ASN A 739 16.44 22.27 20.75
N LEU A 740 16.00 23.16 19.86
CA LEU A 740 16.84 23.66 18.78
C LEU A 740 17.65 24.88 19.27
N PRO A 741 18.90 25.05 18.79
CA PRO A 741 19.66 26.29 18.99
C PRO A 741 18.91 27.51 18.45
N GLU A 742 19.19 28.70 19.00
CA GLU A 742 18.51 29.95 18.59
C GLU A 742 18.71 30.30 17.10
N ASN A 743 19.85 29.89 16.52
CA ASN A 743 20.13 30.07 15.09
C ASN A 743 19.61 28.95 14.19
N VAL A 744 18.75 28.07 14.71
CA VAL A 744 18.10 27.00 13.94
C VAL A 744 16.59 27.20 13.97
N VAL A 745 16.01 27.51 12.81
CA VAL A 745 14.57 27.77 12.65
C VAL A 745 13.91 26.59 11.93
N PHE A 746 12.98 25.92 12.62
CA PHE A 746 12.14 24.90 12.00
C PHE A 746 10.90 25.55 11.39
N LEU A 747 10.80 25.50 10.07
CA LEU A 747 9.70 26.09 9.32
C LEU A 747 8.47 25.19 9.37
N GLY A 748 7.27 25.78 9.29
CA GLY A 748 6.04 25.06 9.05
C GLY A 748 5.98 24.43 7.66
N HIS A 749 5.11 23.43 7.49
CA HIS A 749 4.92 22.75 6.20
C HIS A 749 4.45 23.70 5.09
N ARG A 750 3.78 24.81 5.44
CA ARG A 750 3.11 25.72 4.49
C ARG A 750 3.72 27.13 4.37
N ASP A 751 4.69 27.47 5.20
CA ASP A 751 5.22 28.85 5.32
C ASP A 751 5.72 29.39 3.98
N PHE A 752 6.72 28.73 3.36
CA PHE A 752 7.25 29.19 2.07
C PHE A 752 7.06 28.14 0.97
N ASN A 753 6.68 28.60 -0.23
CA ASN A 753 6.97 27.84 -1.45
C ASN A 753 8.45 28.03 -1.83
N ILE A 754 8.99 27.09 -2.60
CA ILE A 754 10.39 27.11 -3.03
C ILE A 754 10.75 28.41 -3.76
N GLY A 755 9.87 28.89 -4.65
CA GLY A 755 10.09 30.14 -5.39
C GLY A 755 10.16 31.39 -4.50
N ASP A 756 9.45 31.41 -3.36
CA ASP A 756 9.48 32.54 -2.42
C ASP A 756 10.72 32.48 -1.52
N LEU A 757 11.15 31.28 -1.12
CA LEU A 757 12.28 31.08 -0.22
C LEU A 757 13.63 31.21 -0.93
N ALA A 758 13.73 30.72 -2.18
CA ALA A 758 15.00 30.63 -2.91
C ALA A 758 15.79 31.95 -2.99
N PRO A 759 15.18 33.14 -3.22
CA PRO A 759 15.92 34.41 -3.24
C PRO A 759 16.56 34.80 -1.91
N MET A 760 16.15 34.16 -0.81
CA MET A 760 16.62 34.45 0.55
C MET A 760 17.76 33.51 1.00
N LEU A 761 18.05 32.47 0.21
CA LEU A 761 19.02 31.43 0.56
C LEU A 761 20.39 31.69 -0.05
N ASP A 762 21.44 31.47 0.73
CA ASP A 762 22.81 31.42 0.22
C ASP A 762 23.20 29.97 -0.15
N THR A 763 22.58 28.98 0.48
CA THR A 763 22.78 27.56 0.16
C THR A 763 21.54 26.75 0.50
N ALA A 764 21.15 25.84 -0.39
CA ALA A 764 20.18 24.81 -0.09
C ALA A 764 20.88 23.47 0.08
N VAL A 765 20.44 22.71 1.07
CA VAL A 765 20.95 21.38 1.37
C VAL A 765 19.79 20.40 1.36
N LEU A 766 19.96 19.30 0.64
CA LEU A 766 18.96 18.25 0.53
C LEU A 766 19.63 16.91 0.79
N TRP A 767 18.89 16.00 1.42
CA TRP A 767 19.27 14.58 1.40
C TRP A 767 19.23 14.08 -0.05
N ASN A 768 18.01 14.04 -0.61
CA ASN A 768 17.73 13.94 -2.03
C ASN A 768 16.37 14.57 -2.35
N GLY A 769 16.09 14.81 -3.63
CA GLY A 769 14.76 15.24 -4.08
C GLY A 769 14.80 16.18 -5.28
N THR A 770 13.66 16.26 -5.98
CA THR A 770 13.50 17.07 -7.21
C THR A 770 13.64 18.57 -6.97
N SER A 771 13.42 19.03 -5.74
CA SER A 771 13.62 20.44 -5.35
C SER A 771 15.05 20.92 -5.59
N SER A 772 16.04 20.02 -5.64
CA SER A 772 17.41 20.34 -6.06
C SER A 772 17.46 20.98 -7.45
N LEU A 773 16.62 20.51 -8.39
CA LEU A 773 16.54 21.03 -9.75
C LEU A 773 15.86 22.41 -9.78
N GLU A 774 14.80 22.59 -8.99
CA GLU A 774 14.09 23.86 -8.85
C GLU A 774 15.02 24.95 -8.30
N LEU A 775 15.71 24.66 -7.19
CA LEU A 775 16.64 25.58 -6.52
C LEU A 775 17.86 25.90 -7.38
N THR A 776 18.43 24.90 -8.05
CA THR A 776 19.56 25.12 -8.97
C THR A 776 19.14 25.99 -10.14
N GLY A 777 17.97 25.73 -10.77
CA GLY A 777 17.45 26.57 -11.86
C GLY A 777 17.24 28.03 -11.45
N LEU A 778 16.78 28.24 -10.21
CA LEU A 778 16.61 29.56 -9.58
C LEU A 778 17.93 30.26 -9.21
N GLY A 779 19.08 29.59 -9.32
CA GLY A 779 20.38 30.19 -9.05
C GLY A 779 20.90 29.97 -7.63
N VAL A 780 20.31 29.06 -6.85
CA VAL A 780 20.77 28.72 -5.50
C VAL A 780 21.82 27.60 -5.58
N PRO A 781 22.97 27.72 -4.91
CA PRO A 781 23.90 26.60 -4.72
C PRO A 781 23.22 25.46 -3.96
N VAL A 782 23.30 24.23 -4.51
CA VAL A 782 22.66 23.05 -3.93
C VAL A 782 23.68 22.00 -3.53
N VAL A 783 23.64 21.60 -2.26
CA VAL A 783 24.39 20.47 -1.70
C VAL A 783 23.46 19.26 -1.60
N MET A 784 23.86 18.15 -2.22
CA MET A 784 23.16 16.86 -2.16
C MET A 784 23.94 15.89 -1.28
N ALA A 785 23.38 15.52 -0.13
CA ALA A 785 24.09 14.73 0.88
C ALA A 785 24.00 13.21 0.67
N ALA A 786 22.93 12.74 0.03
CA ALA A 786 22.70 11.31 -0.17
C ALA A 786 23.54 10.73 -1.32
N HIS A 787 23.93 9.46 -1.19
CA HIS A 787 24.64 8.71 -2.23
C HIS A 787 23.88 8.74 -3.57
N PHE A 788 22.59 8.44 -3.56
CA PHE A 788 21.78 8.43 -4.77
C PHE A 788 21.41 9.83 -5.28
N GLY A 789 21.71 10.90 -4.52
CA GLY A 789 21.46 12.27 -4.96
C GLY A 789 22.11 12.61 -6.31
N ARG A 790 23.28 12.02 -6.60
CA ARG A 790 23.99 12.21 -7.87
C ARG A 790 23.54 11.30 -9.01
N HIS A 791 22.87 10.21 -8.67
CA HIS A 791 22.43 9.20 -9.63
C HIS A 791 21.00 9.47 -10.09
N ASP A 792 20.12 9.83 -9.16
CA ASP A 792 18.73 10.21 -9.44
C ASP A 792 18.62 11.51 -10.25
N TYR A 793 19.53 12.45 -9.98
CA TYR A 793 19.62 13.76 -10.61
C TYR A 793 21.04 13.97 -11.16
N PRO A 794 21.36 13.42 -12.35
CA PRO A 794 22.74 13.29 -12.84
C PRO A 794 23.32 14.60 -13.39
N LEU A 795 23.40 15.61 -12.53
CA LEU A 795 23.99 16.93 -12.75
C LEU A 795 25.23 17.10 -11.87
N ASP A 796 26.11 18.01 -12.25
CA ASP A 796 27.31 18.35 -11.48
C ASP A 796 26.95 19.34 -10.35
N LEU A 797 26.10 18.91 -9.42
CA LEU A 797 25.80 19.62 -8.17
C LEU A 797 26.95 19.49 -7.16
N ILE A 798 26.78 20.03 -5.96
CA ILE A 798 27.77 19.95 -4.89
C ILE A 798 27.49 18.68 -4.06
N TYR A 799 28.50 17.81 -3.95
CA TYR A 799 28.40 16.55 -3.22
C TYR A 799 29.51 16.48 -2.17
N PRO A 800 29.20 16.28 -0.88
CA PRO A 800 30.22 16.22 0.15
C PRO A 800 31.06 14.95 0.02
N SER A 801 32.37 15.10 0.11
CA SER A 801 33.36 14.02 0.06
C SER A 801 33.71 13.46 1.44
N SER A 802 33.36 14.17 2.51
CA SER A 802 33.56 13.77 3.90
C SER A 802 32.69 14.59 4.85
N ARG A 803 32.65 14.23 6.14
CA ARG A 803 32.01 15.03 7.18
C ARG A 803 32.58 16.44 7.30
N THR A 804 33.90 16.58 7.24
CA THR A 804 34.58 17.88 7.35
C THR A 804 34.30 18.74 6.13
N ASP A 805 34.34 18.14 4.93
CA ASP A 805 33.97 18.85 3.71
C ASP A 805 32.52 19.35 3.77
N TYR A 806 31.58 18.53 4.26
CA TYR A 806 30.21 18.96 4.50
C TYR A 806 30.10 20.16 5.45
N GLU A 807 30.84 20.16 6.57
CA GLU A 807 30.88 21.31 7.49
C GLU A 807 31.38 22.58 6.79
N THR A 808 32.44 22.48 5.99
CA THR A 808 32.94 23.58 5.16
C THR A 808 31.91 24.07 4.15
N LEU A 809 31.19 23.16 3.47
CA LEU A 809 30.14 23.54 2.52
C LEU A 809 28.99 24.32 3.19
N LEU A 810 28.72 24.05 4.47
CA LEU A 810 27.69 24.74 5.24
C LEU A 810 28.17 26.12 5.71
N THR A 811 29.42 26.26 6.14
CA THR A 811 29.93 27.51 6.75
C THR A 811 30.51 28.49 5.72
N GLU A 812 31.15 28.00 4.66
CA GLU A 812 31.85 28.84 3.69
C GLU A 812 30.94 29.30 2.53
N PRO A 813 31.19 30.46 1.91
CA PRO A 813 30.47 30.89 0.72
C PRO A 813 30.61 29.88 -0.44
N LEU A 814 29.50 29.54 -1.07
CA LEU A 814 29.47 28.67 -2.25
C LEU A 814 29.21 29.48 -3.52
N PRO A 815 29.85 29.13 -4.65
CA PRO A 815 29.60 29.81 -5.91
C PRO A 815 28.18 29.53 -6.39
N ALA A 816 27.50 30.57 -6.90
CA ALA A 816 26.24 30.41 -7.60
C ALA A 816 26.40 29.45 -8.80
N PRO A 817 25.40 28.62 -9.11
CA PRO A 817 25.42 27.76 -10.29
C PRO A 817 25.52 28.62 -11.55
N ASN A 818 26.44 28.25 -12.44
CA ASN A 818 26.61 28.94 -13.72
C ASN A 818 25.37 28.76 -14.63
N GLU A 819 25.30 29.54 -15.70
CA GLU A 819 24.15 29.51 -16.61
C GLU A 819 23.88 28.13 -17.21
N ASP A 820 24.92 27.36 -17.56
CA ASP A 820 24.74 26.01 -18.12
C ASP A 820 24.11 25.05 -17.11
N LEU A 821 24.61 25.03 -15.88
CA LEU A 821 24.08 24.18 -14.81
C LEU A 821 22.62 24.54 -14.48
N ARG A 822 22.30 25.85 -14.47
CA ARG A 822 20.92 26.31 -14.32
C ARG A 822 20.02 25.78 -15.43
N TRP A 823 20.46 25.88 -16.69
CA TRP A 823 19.71 25.33 -17.83
C TRP A 823 19.58 23.82 -17.76
N ARG A 824 20.64 23.09 -17.42
CA ARG A 824 20.59 21.63 -17.25
C ARG A 824 19.59 21.23 -16.15
N ALA A 825 19.52 21.97 -15.05
CA ALA A 825 18.54 21.73 -13.99
C ALA A 825 17.10 21.93 -14.47
N MET A 826 16.81 23.06 -15.14
CA MET A 826 15.50 23.32 -15.75
C MET A 826 15.12 22.24 -16.77
N ALA A 827 16.08 21.88 -17.63
CA ALA A 827 15.91 20.92 -18.71
C ALA A 827 15.70 19.49 -18.19
N LEU A 828 16.41 19.08 -17.13
CA LEU A 828 16.22 17.78 -16.50
C LEU A 828 14.83 17.67 -15.88
N LEU A 829 14.37 18.74 -15.22
CA LEU A 829 13.02 18.78 -14.67
C LEU A 829 11.93 18.70 -15.74
N HIS A 830 12.17 19.29 -16.92
CA HIS A 830 11.30 19.13 -18.08
C HIS A 830 11.37 17.71 -18.66
N TYR A 831 12.58 17.18 -18.88
CA TYR A 831 12.86 15.86 -19.46
C TYR A 831 12.13 14.72 -18.73
N MET A 832 12.12 14.73 -17.40
CA MET A 832 11.43 13.70 -16.62
C MET A 832 9.91 13.65 -16.86
N GLY A 833 9.31 14.70 -17.43
CA GLY A 833 7.91 14.78 -17.80
C GLY A 833 7.63 14.56 -19.28
N THR A 834 8.65 14.34 -20.12
CA THR A 834 8.47 14.06 -21.55
C THR A 834 8.18 12.58 -21.78
N LYS A 835 7.76 12.24 -23.00
CA LYS A 835 7.54 10.85 -23.44
C LYS A 835 8.79 9.96 -23.39
N ASP A 836 9.99 10.54 -23.24
CA ASP A 836 11.24 9.78 -23.13
C ASP A 836 11.36 9.04 -21.79
N VAL A 837 10.69 9.56 -20.75
CA VAL A 837 10.63 8.99 -19.40
C VAL A 837 9.18 8.63 -19.05
N ALA A 838 8.24 9.55 -19.22
CA ALA A 838 6.82 9.38 -18.96
C ALA A 838 6.07 8.94 -20.23
N ILE A 839 6.29 7.67 -20.63
CA ILE A 839 5.71 7.07 -21.84
C ILE A 839 4.17 7.05 -21.71
N PRO A 840 3.41 7.70 -22.61
CA PRO A 840 1.95 7.66 -22.60
C PRO A 840 1.41 6.22 -22.59
N ASN A 841 0.48 5.97 -21.66
CA ASN A 841 -0.14 4.67 -21.44
C ASN A 841 -1.54 4.87 -20.83
N GLU A 842 -2.52 5.06 -21.71
CA GLU A 842 -3.90 5.40 -21.38
C GLU A 842 -4.87 4.21 -21.54
N TYR A 843 -4.34 2.99 -21.63
CA TYR A 843 -5.10 1.77 -21.92
C TYR A 843 -5.92 1.24 -20.75
N SER A 844 -5.61 1.67 -19.54
CA SER A 844 -6.24 1.21 -18.31
C SER A 844 -6.54 2.38 -17.37
N LEU A 845 -7.66 2.34 -16.67
CA LEU A 845 -7.89 3.19 -15.49
C LEU A 845 -7.18 2.58 -14.29
N ARG A 846 -6.11 3.21 -13.80
CA ARG A 846 -5.30 2.75 -12.66
C ARG A 846 -4.91 3.93 -11.75
N PRO A 847 -4.69 3.73 -10.45
CA PRO A 847 -4.39 4.83 -9.52
C PRO A 847 -3.03 5.47 -9.82
N ILE A 848 -2.94 6.76 -9.51
CA ILE A 848 -1.69 7.55 -9.57
C ILE A 848 -1.14 7.85 -8.16
N THR A 849 -1.99 7.83 -7.12
CA THR A 849 -1.61 8.06 -5.71
C THR A 849 -1.84 6.80 -4.87
N ASN A 850 -1.64 6.90 -3.54
CA ASN A 850 -1.93 5.82 -2.59
C ASN A 850 -3.43 5.61 -2.34
N ASP A 851 -4.29 6.48 -2.90
CA ASP A 851 -5.75 6.35 -2.82
C ASP A 851 -6.27 5.19 -3.68
N ARG A 852 -7.16 4.35 -3.12
CA ARG A 852 -7.70 3.19 -3.82
C ARG A 852 -8.78 3.62 -4.82
N VAL A 853 -8.48 3.58 -6.11
CA VAL A 853 -9.45 3.86 -7.19
C VAL A 853 -10.23 2.62 -7.66
N GLY A 854 -10.21 1.54 -6.87
CA GLY A 854 -10.78 0.24 -7.24
C GLY A 854 -9.80 -0.66 -7.98
N ILE A 855 -10.33 -1.75 -8.57
CA ILE A 855 -9.56 -2.64 -9.44
C ILE A 855 -9.37 -1.95 -10.79
N PRO A 856 -8.18 -2.06 -11.42
CA PRO A 856 -7.99 -1.51 -12.75
C PRO A 856 -9.04 -2.02 -13.75
N SER A 857 -9.35 -1.19 -14.74
CA SER A 857 -10.26 -1.56 -15.83
C SER A 857 -9.74 -1.08 -17.18
N TRP A 858 -10.03 -1.83 -18.23
CA TRP A 858 -9.54 -1.54 -19.58
C TRP A 858 -10.37 -0.43 -20.26
N ALA A 859 -9.67 0.45 -20.96
CA ALA A 859 -10.28 1.34 -21.95
C ALA A 859 -10.44 0.56 -23.26
N GLU A 860 -11.51 -0.23 -23.37
CA GLU A 860 -11.77 -1.17 -24.48
C GLU A 860 -11.55 -0.57 -25.88
N GLU A 861 -12.01 0.67 -26.12
CA GLU A 861 -11.84 1.37 -27.39
C GLU A 861 -10.35 1.59 -27.72
N LYS A 862 -9.55 2.02 -26.73
CA LYS A 862 -8.11 2.24 -26.90
C LYS A 862 -7.35 0.94 -27.08
N MET A 863 -7.69 -0.08 -26.28
CA MET A 863 -7.09 -1.42 -26.42
C MET A 863 -7.39 -2.02 -27.80
N SER A 864 -8.62 -1.92 -28.28
CA SER A 864 -9.02 -2.40 -29.61
C SER A 864 -8.25 -1.68 -30.71
N ALA A 865 -8.16 -0.35 -30.63
CA ALA A 865 -7.41 0.46 -31.59
C ALA A 865 -5.92 0.10 -31.61
N TYR A 866 -5.30 -0.11 -30.44
CA TYR A 866 -3.91 -0.51 -30.31
C TYR A 866 -3.65 -1.93 -30.85
N VAL A 867 -4.54 -2.90 -30.55
CA VAL A 867 -4.39 -4.27 -31.07
C VAL A 867 -4.49 -4.29 -32.59
N ALA A 868 -5.35 -3.46 -33.19
CA ALA A 868 -5.51 -3.36 -34.64
C ALA A 868 -4.36 -2.63 -35.33
N ASN A 869 -3.90 -1.50 -34.78
CA ASN A 869 -3.04 -0.56 -35.50
C ASN A 869 -1.62 -0.41 -34.91
N GLY A 870 -1.34 -1.01 -33.76
CA GLY A 870 -0.13 -0.73 -32.99
C GLY A 870 -0.17 0.63 -32.28
N ASP A 871 0.89 0.93 -31.53
CA ASP A 871 1.11 2.23 -30.89
C ASP A 871 2.62 2.47 -30.74
N PRO A 872 3.17 3.54 -31.33
CA PRO A 872 4.59 3.86 -31.21
C PRO A 872 5.07 4.04 -29.75
N TYR A 873 4.19 4.40 -28.81
CA TYR A 873 4.56 4.49 -27.40
C TYR A 873 4.77 3.11 -26.76
N MET A 874 3.99 2.10 -27.14
CA MET A 874 4.21 0.72 -26.68
C MET A 874 5.42 0.09 -27.35
N THR A 875 5.68 0.42 -28.61
CA THR A 875 6.94 0.10 -29.30
C THR A 875 8.14 0.69 -28.53
N LEU A 876 8.10 1.99 -28.20
CA LEU A 876 9.15 2.65 -27.38
C LEU A 876 9.32 1.97 -26.02
N ALA A 877 8.22 1.62 -25.35
CA ALA A 877 8.29 0.93 -24.07
C ALA A 877 9.02 -0.41 -24.19
N VAL A 878 8.69 -1.21 -25.21
CA VAL A 878 9.38 -2.48 -25.49
C VAL A 878 10.83 -2.26 -25.87
N ASP A 879 11.17 -1.22 -26.63
CA ASP A 879 12.57 -0.85 -26.91
C ASP A 879 13.36 -0.59 -25.61
N ARG A 880 12.73 0.04 -24.61
CA ARG A 880 13.35 0.23 -23.28
C ARG A 880 13.51 -1.08 -22.52
N MET A 881 12.56 -2.01 -22.64
CA MET A 881 12.63 -3.31 -21.98
C MET A 881 13.68 -4.24 -22.62
N LEU A 882 13.94 -4.07 -23.92
CA LEU A 882 14.91 -4.87 -24.68
C LEU A 882 16.28 -4.19 -24.80
N GLU A 883 16.50 -3.07 -24.12
CA GLU A 883 17.78 -2.37 -24.16
C GLU A 883 18.90 -3.27 -23.64
N GLY A 884 19.93 -3.52 -24.46
CA GLY A 884 21.04 -4.41 -24.08
C GLY A 884 20.70 -5.91 -24.14
N VAL A 885 19.58 -6.29 -24.76
CA VAL A 885 19.24 -7.69 -25.07
C VAL A 885 19.70 -8.01 -26.50
N HIS A 886 20.55 -9.02 -26.64
CA HIS A 886 21.00 -9.50 -27.94
C HIS A 886 20.11 -10.66 -28.41
N THR A 887 19.40 -10.48 -29.53
CA THR A 887 18.66 -11.57 -30.17
C THR A 887 19.45 -12.10 -31.38
N SER A 888 19.41 -13.41 -31.60
CA SER A 888 20.12 -14.10 -32.69
C SER A 888 19.72 -13.60 -34.09
N THR A 889 18.54 -12.99 -34.23
CA THR A 889 18.00 -12.44 -35.48
C THR A 889 18.70 -11.17 -35.98
N ASN A 890 19.47 -10.46 -35.16
CA ASN A 890 20.14 -9.21 -35.57
C ASN A 890 21.50 -9.43 -36.26
N SER A 891 21.85 -10.66 -36.61
CA SER A 891 23.16 -11.02 -37.19
C SER A 891 23.16 -11.21 -38.71
N SER A 892 22.04 -11.02 -39.41
CA SER A 892 21.95 -11.26 -40.86
C SER A 892 21.92 -10.02 -41.76
N ASP A 893 21.96 -8.79 -41.23
CA ASP A 893 21.90 -7.53 -42.01
C ASP A 893 23.05 -6.54 -41.68
N HIS A 894 24.27 -7.05 -41.47
CA HIS A 894 25.49 -6.23 -41.47
C HIS A 894 26.57 -6.78 -42.40
#